data_AF-A0AAE3GX97-F1
#
_entry.id   AF-A0AAE3GX97-F1
#
_cell.length_a   1.000
_cell.length_b   1.000
_cell.length_c   1.000
_cell.angle_alpha   90.00
_cell.angle_beta   90.00
_cell.angle_gamma   90.00
#
_symmetry.space_group_name_H-M   'P 1'
#
loop_
_entity.id
_entity.type
_entity.pdbx_description
1 polymer ?
#
loop_
_entity_poly.entity_id
_entity_poly.type
_entity_poly.pdbx_seq_one_letter_code
_entity_poly.pdbx_strand_id
1 'polypeptide(L)'
;MNQHNLDKLRESMVRILHPVKGETAGSGFIIRDDGYLVTCHHVIYLLDALKVEYQGKEYEAQWCEELSNPEVDIAILKINIEKAKAVKIINPQDLSTSVTVYGFPPSEKKFFPEGINFSAQTIRPSAPVNILPTYVTTNISGTNPWNKLPQPKSTFLSHRINAKVEKGTSGGPVFAEELNGVVGVIQCSKSDESYVIRWDNITASLDKLGLEPKKTTVCNFLAEIANDRRFKFITLFHTKQQIELKQQYIPIQVTLKTKRKDVESFLGYSEAEVVDKQAYAMKSFDAFQETQVDWKEAKKQCSNQHIMVLADPGMGKSTLLKMETITTAKKEMDKLLAPQSNLPTGVDEVIFPLFFRLSDLAEKAEEIIEAIPLLIQRDYPLIFPDIKHLLKEKLRNRKCLLLLDALDEVPKENRIRLQEKLNRFSRNYPSPMICTSRIVGYGGGFIEGGKEVEIVPFAFAQTAEYIETWFKNAEGYIQDESVSAENLIQQLRDKPQIAGLAQNPLLLSLICSLYQEKDLTLPAQRTQVYQKAVDYMLKKWSANRYPQSEGMITAKIQLLEKLAYHFSCDDEQDGSEIFSLDELHRVIEGYIKSGEISTDLKNYPTSRLIEELSAEDGILQKWDREGDKYIFLHRTFQEYFTATYLLRKIKENQNEGISLVKRLFWQYDAHETLILLAGLMENPLPLLQAITQSKDDIFKTLLLLAGRCLAECKKDDNFNLAATNPLIGKIIEGIYKFWRSYPSASFIESTVVALGKVNRQMCQKLIASLKDSDSWVRINAAMALGNIGNSEAVNPL
;
A
#
# COMPACT_ATOMS: atom_id res chain seq x y z
N MET A 1 20.76 -20.10 -5.35
CA MET A 1 20.41 -21.48 -5.74
C MET A 1 19.51 -22.06 -4.67
N ASN A 2 18.29 -22.49 -5.00
CA ASN A 2 17.36 -23.03 -4.01
C ASN A 2 17.33 -24.57 -4.15
N GLN A 3 18.19 -25.25 -3.39
CA GLN A 3 18.42 -26.71 -3.41
C GLN A 3 17.12 -27.53 -3.33
N HIS A 4 16.10 -26.98 -2.66
CA HIS A 4 14.81 -27.59 -2.37
C HIS A 4 14.01 -28.10 -3.58
N ASN A 5 14.02 -27.42 -4.72
CA ASN A 5 13.19 -27.82 -5.87
C ASN A 5 13.89 -28.85 -6.77
N LEU A 6 15.23 -28.86 -6.78
CA LEU A 6 15.98 -29.95 -7.41
C LEU A 6 15.81 -31.25 -6.60
N ASP A 7 15.76 -31.15 -5.27
CA ASP A 7 15.43 -32.29 -4.40
C ASP A 7 14.01 -32.81 -4.68
N LYS A 8 13.02 -31.91 -4.82
CA LYS A 8 11.66 -32.31 -5.22
C LYS A 8 11.61 -32.95 -6.60
N LEU A 9 12.33 -32.41 -7.58
CA LEU A 9 12.45 -33.02 -8.90
C LEU A 9 12.99 -34.45 -8.77
N ARG A 10 14.07 -34.64 -8.02
CA ARG A 10 14.67 -35.95 -7.75
C ARG A 10 13.70 -36.93 -7.11
N GLU A 11 12.99 -36.49 -6.09
CA GLU A 11 12.00 -37.31 -5.40
C GLU A 11 10.76 -37.61 -6.25
N SER A 12 10.49 -36.80 -7.29
CA SER A 12 9.34 -36.96 -8.20
C SER A 12 9.57 -37.93 -9.36
N MET A 13 10.82 -38.30 -9.65
CA MET A 13 11.15 -39.09 -10.84
C MET A 13 10.53 -40.49 -10.81
N VAL A 14 10.04 -40.92 -11.96
CA VAL A 14 9.39 -42.22 -12.19
C VAL A 14 10.04 -42.91 -13.37
N ARG A 15 10.32 -44.21 -13.24
CA ARG A 15 10.77 -45.05 -14.35
C ARG A 15 9.59 -45.87 -14.86
N ILE A 16 9.31 -45.79 -16.16
CA ILE A 16 8.28 -46.63 -16.79
C ILE A 16 8.91 -47.98 -17.13
N LEU A 17 8.32 -49.08 -16.66
CA LEU A 17 8.89 -50.42 -16.78
C LEU A 17 8.30 -51.18 -17.96
N HIS A 18 9.14 -51.95 -18.66
CA HIS A 18 8.68 -52.90 -19.67
C HIS A 18 8.31 -54.24 -19.02
N PRO A 19 7.04 -54.69 -19.06
CA PRO A 19 6.54 -55.84 -18.28
C PRO A 19 7.29 -57.16 -18.53
N VAL A 20 7.74 -57.39 -19.75
CA VAL A 20 8.35 -58.66 -20.19
C VAL A 20 9.88 -58.67 -20.10
N LYS A 21 10.53 -57.51 -20.15
CA LYS A 21 12.00 -57.40 -20.28
C LYS A 21 12.72 -56.96 -19.01
N GLY A 22 11.99 -56.42 -18.02
CA GLY A 22 12.60 -55.79 -16.85
C GLY A 22 13.47 -54.57 -17.19
N GLU A 23 13.31 -54.04 -18.40
CA GLU A 23 14.04 -52.90 -18.94
C GLU A 23 13.21 -51.62 -18.78
N THR A 24 13.89 -50.47 -18.76
CA THR A 24 13.23 -49.16 -18.78
C THR A 24 12.58 -48.90 -20.14
N ALA A 25 11.25 -48.75 -20.16
CA ALA A 25 10.49 -48.34 -21.34
C ALA A 25 10.62 -46.83 -21.60
N GLY A 26 10.71 -46.04 -20.54
CA GLY A 26 10.89 -44.59 -20.61
C GLY A 26 10.88 -43.95 -19.22
N SER A 27 10.73 -42.64 -19.21
CA SER A 27 10.77 -41.81 -18.00
C SER A 27 9.44 -41.11 -17.74
N GLY A 28 9.21 -40.72 -16.50
CA GLY A 28 8.10 -39.89 -16.11
C GLY A 28 8.40 -39.18 -14.79
N PHE A 29 7.45 -38.39 -14.31
CA PHE A 29 7.59 -37.70 -13.04
C PHE A 29 6.23 -37.34 -12.43
N ILE A 30 6.16 -37.32 -11.10
CA ILE A 30 4.96 -36.96 -10.34
C ILE A 30 4.70 -35.45 -10.47
N ILE A 31 3.49 -35.09 -10.88
CA ILE A 31 3.00 -33.70 -11.01
C ILE A 31 1.95 -33.32 -9.96
N ARG A 32 1.39 -34.29 -9.23
CA ARG A 32 0.43 -34.05 -8.14
C ARG A 32 0.69 -35.01 -6.97
N ASP A 33 0.51 -34.51 -5.76
CA ASP A 33 0.84 -35.21 -4.51
C ASP A 33 -0.05 -36.41 -4.20
N ASP A 34 -1.22 -36.50 -4.82
CA ASP A 34 -2.05 -37.70 -4.81
C ASP A 34 -1.62 -38.74 -5.85
N GLY A 35 -0.49 -38.57 -6.56
CA GLY A 35 0.13 -39.62 -7.38
C GLY A 35 -0.18 -39.57 -8.88
N TYR A 36 -0.62 -38.41 -9.40
CA TYR A 36 -0.66 -38.20 -10.86
C TYR A 36 0.74 -37.93 -11.39
N LEU A 37 1.07 -38.54 -12.53
CA LEU A 37 2.37 -38.44 -13.17
C LEU A 37 2.22 -38.29 -14.68
N VAL A 38 3.23 -37.70 -15.32
CA VAL A 38 3.26 -37.46 -16.76
C VAL A 38 4.39 -38.26 -17.41
N THR A 39 4.13 -38.75 -18.61
CA THR A 39 5.12 -39.35 -19.52
C THR A 39 4.70 -39.12 -20.97
N CYS A 40 5.52 -39.57 -21.92
CA CYS A 40 5.16 -39.57 -23.34
C CYS A 40 4.18 -40.70 -23.67
N HIS A 41 3.22 -40.49 -24.56
CA HIS A 41 2.25 -41.53 -24.93
C HIS A 41 2.90 -42.68 -25.71
N HIS A 42 3.86 -42.36 -26.59
CA HIS A 42 4.63 -43.37 -27.32
C HIS A 42 5.48 -44.29 -26.41
N VAL A 43 5.69 -43.92 -25.14
CA VAL A 43 6.38 -44.78 -24.16
C VAL A 43 5.47 -45.92 -23.69
N ILE A 44 4.15 -45.67 -23.62
CA ILE A 44 3.20 -46.61 -23.00
C ILE A 44 2.33 -47.39 -24.00
N TYR A 45 2.13 -46.87 -25.22
CA TYR A 45 1.11 -47.36 -26.16
C TYR A 45 1.24 -48.82 -26.62
N LEU A 46 2.38 -49.50 -26.41
CA LEU A 46 2.59 -50.93 -26.72
C LEU A 46 2.82 -51.78 -25.47
N LEU A 47 2.74 -51.21 -24.27
CA LEU A 47 2.93 -51.98 -23.05
C LEU A 47 1.68 -52.82 -22.78
N ASP A 48 1.89 -54.10 -22.48
CA ASP A 48 0.81 -55.03 -22.12
C ASP A 48 0.20 -54.71 -20.73
N ALA A 49 0.99 -54.09 -19.86
CA ALA A 49 0.60 -53.61 -18.54
C ALA A 49 1.37 -52.33 -18.19
N LEU A 50 0.77 -51.43 -17.41
CA LEU A 50 1.38 -50.17 -17.00
C LEU A 50 1.97 -50.31 -15.59
N LYS A 51 3.27 -50.60 -15.53
CA LYS A 51 4.04 -50.65 -14.28
C LYS A 51 5.07 -49.53 -14.23
N VAL A 52 5.23 -48.95 -13.05
CA VAL A 52 6.24 -47.91 -12.82
C VAL A 52 7.05 -48.19 -11.58
N GLU A 53 8.33 -47.82 -11.60
CA GLU A 53 9.18 -47.77 -10.40
C GLU A 53 9.25 -46.32 -9.92
N TYR A 54 8.86 -46.09 -8.67
CA TYR A 54 8.92 -44.81 -7.99
C TYR A 54 9.58 -44.99 -6.62
N GLN A 55 10.67 -44.25 -6.38
CA GLN A 55 11.48 -44.35 -5.15
C GLN A 55 11.90 -45.80 -4.80
N GLY A 56 12.27 -46.58 -5.82
CA GLY A 56 12.73 -47.97 -5.66
C GLY A 56 11.63 -49.00 -5.38
N LYS A 57 10.35 -48.62 -5.47
CA LYS A 57 9.20 -49.55 -5.36
C LYS A 57 8.40 -49.57 -6.66
N GLU A 58 7.90 -50.75 -7.02
CA GLU A 58 7.02 -50.93 -8.18
C GLU A 58 5.56 -50.64 -7.82
N TYR A 59 4.85 -49.99 -8.73
CA TYR A 59 3.42 -49.68 -8.63
C TYR A 59 2.73 -49.99 -9.95
N GLU A 60 1.51 -50.53 -9.86
CA GLU A 60 0.58 -50.55 -10.99
C GLU A 60 0.04 -49.14 -11.22
N ALA A 61 0.03 -48.72 -12.49
CA ALA A 61 -0.42 -47.40 -12.90
C ALA A 61 -1.71 -47.50 -13.74
N GLN A 62 -2.62 -46.57 -13.51
CA GLN A 62 -3.85 -46.44 -14.29
C GLN A 62 -3.68 -45.33 -15.33
N TRP A 63 -4.06 -45.58 -16.57
CA TRP A 63 -4.08 -44.56 -17.61
C TRP A 63 -5.32 -43.67 -17.47
N CYS A 64 -5.11 -42.35 -17.37
CA CYS A 64 -6.20 -41.39 -17.26
C CYS A 64 -6.57 -40.89 -18.66
N GLU A 65 -7.55 -41.54 -19.30
CA GLU A 65 -7.97 -41.22 -20.67
C GLU A 65 -8.36 -39.74 -20.84
N GLU A 66 -9.22 -39.21 -19.96
CA GLU A 66 -9.74 -37.84 -20.06
C GLU A 66 -8.71 -36.73 -19.85
N LEU A 67 -7.53 -37.08 -19.35
CA LEU A 67 -6.42 -36.19 -19.04
C LEU A 67 -5.23 -36.41 -19.98
N SER A 68 -5.20 -37.53 -20.69
CA SER A 68 -4.17 -37.86 -21.66
C SER A 68 -4.52 -37.31 -23.03
N ASN A 69 -3.51 -37.01 -23.83
CA ASN A 69 -3.69 -36.53 -25.19
C ASN A 69 -2.63 -37.16 -26.13
N PRO A 70 -2.95 -38.30 -26.76
CA PRO A 70 -2.06 -38.96 -27.72
C PRO A 70 -1.63 -38.07 -28.89
N GLU A 71 -2.48 -37.11 -29.29
CA GLU A 71 -2.23 -36.21 -30.43
C GLU A 71 -1.04 -35.26 -30.20
N VAL A 72 -0.68 -35.04 -28.93
CA VAL A 72 0.49 -34.24 -28.52
C VAL A 72 1.51 -35.08 -27.75
N ASP A 73 1.39 -36.41 -27.83
CA ASP A 73 2.27 -37.40 -27.18
C ASP A 73 2.33 -37.31 -25.66
N ILE A 74 1.24 -36.94 -25.00
CA ILE A 74 1.20 -36.90 -23.53
C ILE A 74 0.28 -37.99 -23.00
N ALA A 75 0.82 -38.78 -22.05
CA ALA A 75 0.05 -39.67 -21.21
C ALA A 75 0.11 -39.21 -19.76
N ILE A 76 -1.06 -39.13 -19.13
CA ILE A 76 -1.20 -38.93 -17.69
C ILE A 76 -1.58 -40.25 -17.05
N LEU A 77 -0.77 -40.67 -16.09
CA LEU A 77 -1.00 -41.89 -15.31
C LEU A 77 -1.28 -41.56 -13.86
N LYS A 78 -1.95 -42.48 -13.17
CA LYS A 78 -2.23 -42.41 -11.74
C LYS A 78 -1.72 -43.66 -11.04
N ILE A 79 -0.88 -43.47 -10.03
CA ILE A 79 -0.49 -44.53 -9.09
C ILE A 79 -1.15 -44.31 -7.73
N ASN A 80 -1.39 -45.39 -6.99
CA ASN A 80 -2.01 -45.32 -5.68
C ASN A 80 -0.95 -45.12 -4.59
N ILE A 81 -0.67 -43.86 -4.25
CA ILE A 81 0.31 -43.46 -3.24
C ILE A 81 -0.27 -42.32 -2.42
N GLU A 82 -0.06 -42.38 -1.10
CA GLU A 82 -0.34 -41.25 -0.21
C GLU A 82 0.86 -40.29 -0.18
N LYS A 83 0.63 -39.00 -0.49
CA LYS A 83 1.63 -37.92 -0.41
C LYS A 83 2.87 -38.16 -1.28
N ALA A 84 2.67 -38.46 -2.56
CA ALA A 84 3.73 -38.47 -3.55
C ALA A 84 4.44 -37.10 -3.63
N LYS A 85 5.71 -37.11 -4.04
CA LYS A 85 6.54 -35.90 -4.11
C LYS A 85 6.38 -35.29 -5.49
N ALA A 86 5.50 -34.30 -5.60
CA ALA A 86 5.24 -33.61 -6.85
C ALA A 86 6.29 -32.53 -7.14
N VAL A 87 6.69 -32.42 -8.42
CA VAL A 87 7.56 -31.34 -8.88
C VAL A 87 6.78 -30.09 -9.27
N LYS A 88 7.36 -28.91 -9.06
CA LYS A 88 6.79 -27.64 -9.54
C LYS A 88 6.88 -27.58 -11.06
N ILE A 89 5.73 -27.41 -11.72
CA ILE A 89 5.65 -27.10 -13.15
C ILE A 89 5.52 -25.58 -13.35
N ILE A 90 6.17 -25.06 -14.38
CA ILE A 90 6.18 -23.64 -14.76
C ILE A 90 6.01 -23.53 -16.27
N ASN A 91 5.35 -22.48 -16.76
CA ASN A 91 5.12 -22.31 -18.20
C ASN A 91 5.54 -20.91 -18.69
N PRO A 92 6.85 -20.61 -18.77
CA PRO A 92 7.32 -19.32 -19.26
C PRO A 92 6.98 -19.13 -20.75
N GLN A 93 6.53 -17.93 -21.15
CA GLN A 93 6.22 -17.65 -22.56
C GLN A 93 7.44 -17.73 -23.48
N ASP A 94 8.63 -17.39 -22.98
CA ASP A 94 9.90 -17.51 -23.68
C ASP A 94 10.86 -18.40 -22.88
N LEU A 95 11.48 -19.38 -23.54
CA LEU A 95 12.43 -20.30 -22.93
C LEU A 95 13.87 -19.89 -23.28
N SER A 96 14.21 -18.64 -22.96
CA SER A 96 15.54 -18.04 -23.21
C SER A 96 16.59 -18.39 -22.13
N THR A 97 16.41 -19.52 -21.45
CA THR A 97 17.25 -19.97 -20.33
C THR A 97 17.78 -21.38 -20.61
N SER A 98 18.89 -21.73 -19.98
CA SER A 98 19.43 -23.09 -20.05
C SER A 98 18.49 -24.07 -19.34
N VAL A 99 18.36 -25.27 -19.87
CA VAL A 99 17.52 -26.33 -19.28
C VAL A 99 18.32 -27.60 -19.10
N THR A 100 17.98 -28.36 -18.07
CA THR A 100 18.55 -29.67 -17.81
C THR A 100 17.46 -30.73 -17.99
N VAL A 101 17.74 -31.72 -18.85
CA VAL A 101 16.83 -32.83 -19.13
C VAL A 101 17.19 -34.02 -18.25
N TYR A 102 16.20 -34.58 -17.57
CA TYR A 102 16.38 -35.76 -16.73
C TYR A 102 15.57 -36.93 -17.27
N GLY A 103 16.11 -38.14 -17.18
CA GLY A 103 15.38 -39.38 -17.46
C GLY A 103 16.28 -40.59 -17.33
N PHE A 104 15.68 -41.78 -17.33
CA PHE A 104 16.34 -43.07 -17.12
C PHE A 104 16.61 -43.78 -18.45
N PRO A 105 17.74 -43.53 -19.13
CA PRO A 105 18.07 -44.29 -20.32
C PRO A 105 18.32 -45.77 -19.98
N PRO A 106 18.14 -46.71 -20.92
CA PRO A 106 18.28 -48.14 -20.65
C PRO A 106 19.71 -48.54 -20.22
N SER A 107 20.70 -47.72 -20.59
CA SER A 107 22.12 -47.87 -20.28
C SER A 107 22.47 -47.54 -18.82
N GLU A 108 21.58 -46.86 -18.08
CA GLU A 108 21.85 -46.35 -16.72
C GLU A 108 20.86 -46.87 -15.68
N LYS A 109 21.38 -47.51 -14.62
CA LYS A 109 20.57 -48.06 -13.51
C LYS A 109 20.55 -47.18 -12.26
N LYS A 110 20.88 -45.89 -12.37
CA LYS A 110 20.94 -44.97 -11.22
C LYS A 110 19.54 -44.69 -10.66
N PHE A 111 19.45 -44.47 -9.34
CA PHE A 111 18.20 -44.07 -8.66
C PHE A 111 17.71 -42.68 -9.08
N PHE A 112 18.65 -41.77 -9.38
CA PHE A 112 18.37 -40.46 -9.97
C PHE A 112 19.34 -40.24 -11.14
N PRO A 113 18.86 -39.83 -12.33
CA PRO A 113 19.71 -39.74 -13.51
C PRO A 113 20.64 -38.52 -13.47
N GLU A 114 21.81 -38.65 -14.11
CA GLU A 114 22.69 -37.51 -14.36
C GLU A 114 22.07 -36.65 -15.47
N GLY A 115 21.44 -35.54 -15.07
CA GLY A 115 20.76 -34.64 -16.00
C GLY A 115 21.68 -34.10 -17.10
N ILE A 116 21.14 -33.89 -18.29
CA ILE A 116 21.87 -33.39 -19.46
C ILE A 116 21.55 -31.91 -19.63
N ASN A 117 22.55 -31.04 -19.45
CA ASN A 117 22.37 -29.59 -19.56
C ASN A 117 22.45 -29.11 -21.02
N PHE A 118 21.51 -28.26 -21.40
CA PHE A 118 21.44 -27.60 -22.69
C PHE A 118 21.42 -26.08 -22.50
N SER A 119 22.32 -25.39 -23.18
CA SER A 119 22.37 -23.93 -23.12
C SER A 119 21.17 -23.30 -23.85
N ALA A 120 20.72 -22.13 -23.39
CA ALA A 120 19.59 -21.39 -23.98
C ALA A 120 19.68 -21.25 -25.52
N GLN A 121 20.89 -21.09 -26.08
CA GLN A 121 21.12 -20.89 -27.52
C GLN A 121 20.76 -22.10 -28.39
N THR A 122 20.73 -23.29 -27.78
CA THR A 122 20.44 -24.57 -28.44
C THR A 122 18.94 -24.90 -28.48
N ILE A 123 18.12 -24.14 -27.75
CA ILE A 123 16.69 -24.31 -27.64
C ILE A 123 16.00 -23.26 -28.51
N ARG A 124 15.15 -23.69 -29.44
CA ARG A 124 14.44 -22.75 -30.33
C ARG A 124 12.99 -23.17 -30.53
N PRO A 125 12.05 -22.22 -30.72
CA PRO A 125 10.71 -22.56 -31.19
C PRO A 125 10.80 -23.41 -32.48
N SER A 126 10.09 -24.52 -32.50
CA SER A 126 10.00 -25.40 -33.67
C SER A 126 8.78 -25.05 -34.52
N ALA A 127 8.82 -25.38 -35.82
CA ALA A 127 7.59 -25.56 -36.56
C ALA A 127 6.75 -26.69 -35.92
N PRO A 128 5.41 -26.71 -36.10
CA PRO A 128 4.57 -27.78 -35.59
C PRO A 128 5.11 -29.16 -35.96
N VAL A 129 5.32 -30.02 -34.95
CA VAL A 129 6.00 -31.31 -35.12
C VAL A 129 4.96 -32.40 -35.36
N ASN A 130 5.09 -33.17 -36.43
CA ASN A 130 4.28 -34.37 -36.64
C ASN A 130 4.80 -35.50 -35.74
N ILE A 131 3.90 -36.05 -34.93
CA ILE A 131 4.24 -37.00 -33.89
C ILE A 131 4.23 -38.46 -34.36
N LEU A 132 3.44 -38.82 -35.37
CA LEU A 132 3.28 -40.22 -35.79
C LEU A 132 4.63 -40.93 -36.10
N PRO A 133 5.64 -40.26 -36.71
CA PRO A 133 6.95 -40.88 -36.97
C PRO A 133 7.75 -41.33 -35.74
N THR A 134 7.43 -40.83 -34.53
CA THR A 134 8.11 -41.28 -33.30
C THR A 134 7.58 -42.60 -32.76
N TYR A 135 6.41 -43.03 -33.21
CA TYR A 135 5.85 -44.35 -32.89
C TYR A 135 6.62 -45.44 -33.65
N VAL A 136 6.81 -46.59 -33.01
CA VAL A 136 7.61 -47.71 -33.53
C VAL A 136 6.89 -48.44 -34.65
N THR A 137 5.56 -48.57 -34.55
CA THR A 137 4.68 -49.17 -35.55
C THR A 137 3.44 -48.30 -35.74
N THR A 138 2.90 -48.28 -36.96
CA THR A 138 1.62 -47.62 -37.30
C THR A 138 0.42 -48.56 -37.20
N ASN A 139 0.64 -49.82 -36.82
CA ASN A 139 -0.41 -50.82 -36.56
C ASN A 139 -0.30 -51.29 -35.11
N ILE A 140 -1.44 -51.34 -34.40
CA ILE A 140 -1.53 -51.84 -33.02
C ILE A 140 -2.23 -53.21 -33.03
N SER A 141 -1.68 -54.18 -32.30
CA SER A 141 -2.25 -55.52 -32.12
C SER A 141 -2.92 -55.73 -30.75
N GLY A 142 -2.73 -54.80 -29.81
CA GLY A 142 -3.27 -54.88 -28.44
C GLY A 142 -4.68 -54.29 -28.31
N THR A 143 -5.39 -54.69 -27.25
CA THR A 143 -6.76 -54.25 -26.93
C THR A 143 -6.85 -53.36 -25.69
N ASN A 144 -5.71 -52.97 -25.10
CA ASN A 144 -5.69 -52.13 -23.91
C ASN A 144 -6.20 -50.70 -24.23
N PRO A 145 -6.82 -49.99 -23.27
CA PRO A 145 -7.36 -48.66 -23.50
C PRO A 145 -6.34 -47.62 -24.01
N TRP A 146 -5.07 -47.74 -23.60
CA TRP A 146 -3.96 -46.85 -23.99
C TRP A 146 -3.30 -47.25 -25.31
N ASN A 147 -3.75 -48.31 -25.98
CA ASN A 147 -3.32 -48.64 -27.34
C ASN A 147 -3.93 -47.63 -28.34
N LYS A 148 -3.45 -46.38 -28.33
CA LYS A 148 -3.92 -45.32 -29.22
C LYS A 148 -2.77 -44.72 -30.02
N LEU A 149 -2.99 -44.57 -31.32
CA LEU A 149 -2.09 -43.81 -32.19
C LEU A 149 -2.68 -42.41 -32.41
N PRO A 150 -1.83 -41.38 -32.53
CA PRO A 150 -2.26 -40.06 -32.97
C PRO A 150 -2.74 -40.12 -34.42
N GLN A 151 -3.60 -39.18 -34.82
CA GLN A 151 -4.01 -39.07 -36.20
C GLN A 151 -2.82 -38.73 -37.12
N PRO A 152 -2.79 -39.18 -38.39
CA PRO A 152 -1.64 -38.96 -39.28
C PRO A 152 -1.22 -37.50 -39.50
N LYS A 153 -2.15 -36.55 -39.29
CA LYS A 153 -1.92 -35.11 -39.47
C LYS A 153 -1.72 -34.35 -38.16
N SER A 154 -1.69 -35.04 -37.02
CA SER A 154 -1.57 -34.40 -35.72
C SER A 154 -0.20 -33.79 -35.54
N THR A 155 -0.22 -32.52 -35.18
CA THR A 155 0.97 -31.73 -34.91
C THR A 155 0.78 -30.93 -33.65
N PHE A 156 1.87 -30.60 -32.97
CA PHE A 156 1.83 -29.82 -31.75
C PHE A 156 2.98 -28.80 -31.73
N LEU A 157 2.82 -27.75 -30.92
CA LEU A 157 3.85 -26.72 -30.77
C LEU A 157 4.93 -27.22 -29.82
N SER A 158 6.19 -27.10 -30.24
CA SER A 158 7.33 -27.64 -29.51
C SER A 158 8.51 -26.68 -29.53
N HIS A 159 9.42 -26.85 -28.59
CA HIS A 159 10.77 -26.28 -28.70
C HIS A 159 11.74 -27.38 -29.11
N ARG A 160 12.54 -27.11 -30.14
CA ARG A 160 13.59 -28.01 -30.59
C ARG A 160 14.86 -27.79 -29.76
N ILE A 161 15.46 -28.89 -29.33
CA ILE A 161 16.81 -28.98 -28.79
C ILE A 161 17.69 -29.58 -29.89
N ASN A 162 18.70 -28.83 -30.33
CA ASN A 162 19.64 -29.28 -31.36
C ASN A 162 20.68 -30.30 -30.82
N ALA A 163 20.19 -31.35 -30.16
CA ALA A 163 21.00 -32.45 -29.66
C ALA A 163 20.17 -33.73 -29.51
N LYS A 164 20.85 -34.87 -29.66
CA LYS A 164 20.27 -36.19 -29.47
C LYS A 164 20.23 -36.55 -27.99
N VAL A 165 19.04 -36.87 -27.49
CA VAL A 165 18.83 -37.44 -26.17
C VAL A 165 18.49 -38.92 -26.32
N GLU A 166 19.01 -39.77 -25.42
CA GLU A 166 18.76 -41.21 -25.49
C GLU A 166 17.26 -41.55 -25.35
N LYS A 167 16.80 -42.60 -26.05
CA LYS A 167 15.36 -42.91 -26.16
C LYS A 167 14.67 -43.16 -24.81
N GLY A 168 15.34 -43.79 -23.84
CA GLY A 168 14.75 -44.06 -22.52
C GLY A 168 14.54 -42.82 -21.64
N THR A 169 15.09 -41.68 -22.04
CA THR A 169 14.84 -40.37 -21.40
C THR A 169 13.48 -39.79 -21.79
N SER A 170 12.83 -40.27 -22.85
CA SER A 170 11.51 -39.79 -23.29
C SER A 170 10.47 -39.86 -22.18
N GLY A 171 9.66 -38.82 -22.06
CA GLY A 171 8.72 -38.65 -20.95
C GLY A 171 9.32 -38.02 -19.70
N GLY A 172 10.64 -37.81 -19.67
CA GLY A 172 11.35 -37.15 -18.58
C GLY A 172 11.12 -35.63 -18.51
N PRO A 173 11.36 -35.00 -17.35
CA PRO A 173 11.16 -33.57 -17.17
C PRO A 173 12.28 -32.75 -17.81
N VAL A 174 11.90 -31.62 -18.41
CA VAL A 174 12.82 -30.56 -18.83
C VAL A 174 12.80 -29.46 -17.76
N PHE A 175 13.88 -29.33 -16.99
CA PHE A 175 13.95 -28.43 -15.85
C PHE A 175 14.73 -27.16 -16.18
N ALA A 176 14.15 -25.99 -15.93
CA ALA A 176 14.85 -24.70 -16.05
C ALA A 176 15.41 -24.30 -14.68
N GLU A 177 16.72 -24.39 -14.50
CA GLU A 177 17.35 -24.14 -13.20
C GLU A 177 17.17 -22.69 -12.71
N GLU A 178 17.25 -21.72 -13.62
CA GLU A 178 17.08 -20.29 -13.30
C GLU A 178 15.64 -19.96 -12.88
N LEU A 179 14.66 -20.66 -13.44
CA LEU A 179 13.23 -20.49 -13.14
C LEU A 179 12.73 -21.47 -12.08
N ASN A 180 13.58 -22.41 -11.68
CA ASN A 180 13.38 -23.36 -10.61
C ASN A 180 12.11 -24.22 -10.74
N GLY A 181 11.87 -24.76 -11.94
CA GLY A 181 10.71 -25.62 -12.23
C GLY A 181 10.79 -26.34 -13.58
N VAL A 182 9.88 -27.30 -13.78
CA VAL A 182 9.77 -28.09 -15.02
C VAL A 182 8.96 -27.32 -16.05
N VAL A 183 9.55 -27.11 -17.23
CA VAL A 183 8.98 -26.31 -18.33
C VAL A 183 8.28 -27.15 -19.42
N GLY A 184 8.40 -28.47 -19.35
CA GLY A 184 7.78 -29.40 -20.27
C GLY A 184 8.32 -30.82 -20.14
N VAL A 185 7.93 -31.66 -21.09
CA VAL A 185 8.32 -33.07 -21.17
C VAL A 185 9.24 -33.26 -22.37
N ILE A 186 10.32 -34.02 -22.21
CA ILE A 186 11.22 -34.33 -23.32
C ILE A 186 10.66 -35.47 -24.17
N GLN A 187 10.67 -35.25 -25.48
CA GLN A 187 10.41 -36.25 -26.50
C GLN A 187 11.69 -36.48 -27.30
N CYS A 188 12.28 -37.66 -27.19
CA CYS A 188 13.48 -38.00 -27.93
C CYS A 188 13.11 -38.46 -29.34
N SER A 189 13.78 -37.93 -30.37
CA SER A 189 13.55 -38.36 -31.76
C SER A 189 14.62 -39.37 -32.22
N LYS A 190 14.43 -39.95 -33.41
CA LYS A 190 15.43 -40.81 -34.06
C LYS A 190 16.54 -40.01 -34.78
N SER A 191 16.37 -38.69 -34.96
CA SER A 191 17.36 -37.80 -35.58
C SER A 191 18.29 -37.18 -34.53
N ASP A 192 19.19 -36.28 -34.94
CA ASP A 192 20.08 -35.54 -34.04
C ASP A 192 19.39 -34.39 -33.29
N GLU A 193 18.05 -34.41 -33.25
CA GLU A 193 17.21 -33.38 -32.63
C GLU A 193 16.24 -34.01 -31.62
N SER A 194 15.95 -33.30 -30.53
CA SER A 194 14.95 -33.68 -29.53
C SER A 194 13.96 -32.54 -29.32
N TYR A 195 12.77 -32.85 -28.80
CA TYR A 195 11.66 -31.91 -28.73
C TYR A 195 11.15 -31.76 -27.30
N VAL A 196 10.82 -30.53 -26.91
CA VAL A 196 10.20 -30.23 -25.61
C VAL A 196 8.71 -30.01 -25.83
N ILE A 197 7.90 -30.97 -25.37
CA ILE A 197 6.45 -30.83 -25.31
C ILE A 197 6.13 -29.86 -24.18
N ARG A 198 5.69 -28.65 -24.58
CA ARG A 198 5.34 -27.56 -23.66
C ARG A 198 3.97 -27.79 -23.03
N TRP A 199 3.80 -27.25 -21.82
CA TRP A 199 2.53 -27.31 -21.09
C TRP A 199 1.36 -26.64 -21.81
N ASP A 200 1.63 -25.72 -22.74
CA ASP A 200 0.63 -25.08 -23.60
C ASP A 200 -0.21 -26.10 -24.40
N ASN A 201 0.36 -27.28 -24.71
CA ASN A 201 -0.33 -28.32 -25.47
C ASN A 201 -1.34 -29.14 -24.63
N ILE A 202 -1.31 -29.03 -23.30
CA ILE A 202 -2.14 -29.82 -22.37
C ILE A 202 -2.81 -28.97 -21.28
N THR A 203 -3.02 -27.68 -21.53
CA THR A 203 -3.63 -26.74 -20.57
C THR A 203 -4.97 -27.23 -20.03
N ALA A 204 -5.84 -27.81 -20.88
CA ALA A 204 -7.12 -28.37 -20.45
C ALA A 204 -6.95 -29.53 -19.45
N SER A 205 -5.97 -30.42 -19.67
CA SER A 205 -5.67 -31.51 -18.73
C SER A 205 -5.10 -30.98 -17.42
N LEU A 206 -4.21 -29.99 -17.49
CA LEU A 206 -3.63 -29.36 -16.30
C LEU A 206 -4.69 -28.59 -15.50
N ASP A 207 -5.62 -27.87 -16.14
CA ASP A 207 -6.71 -27.16 -15.44
C ASP A 207 -7.65 -28.14 -14.74
N LYS A 208 -8.04 -29.25 -15.39
CA LYS A 208 -8.82 -30.34 -14.74
C LYS A 208 -8.10 -30.92 -13.52
N LEU A 209 -6.77 -30.93 -13.53
CA LEU A 209 -5.95 -31.38 -12.41
C LEU A 209 -5.72 -30.31 -11.33
N GLY A 210 -6.12 -29.06 -11.56
CA GLY A 210 -5.82 -27.91 -10.68
C GLY A 210 -4.36 -27.45 -10.76
N LEU A 211 -3.68 -27.73 -11.87
CA LEU A 211 -2.24 -27.55 -12.08
C LEU A 211 -1.91 -26.58 -13.21
N GLU A 212 -2.87 -25.83 -13.76
CA GLU A 212 -2.59 -24.88 -14.84
C GLU A 212 -1.54 -23.83 -14.39
N PRO A 213 -0.31 -23.85 -14.94
CA PRO A 213 0.80 -23.12 -14.32
C PRO A 213 0.60 -21.61 -14.28
N LYS A 214 0.01 -21.04 -15.35
CA LYS A 214 -0.24 -19.59 -15.44
C LYS A 214 -1.27 -19.15 -14.39
N LYS A 215 -2.41 -19.84 -14.31
CA LYS A 215 -3.46 -19.59 -13.30
C LYS A 215 -2.94 -19.75 -11.88
N THR A 216 -2.20 -20.82 -11.60
CA THR A 216 -1.60 -21.06 -10.28
C THR A 216 -0.62 -19.95 -9.90
N THR A 217 0.27 -19.55 -10.82
CA THR A 217 1.21 -18.45 -10.58
C THR A 217 0.49 -17.12 -10.30
N VAL A 218 -0.57 -16.81 -11.03
CA VAL A 218 -1.37 -15.60 -10.76
C VAL A 218 -2.09 -15.67 -9.42
N CYS A 219 -2.71 -16.81 -9.08
CA CYS A 219 -3.35 -17.01 -7.79
C CYS A 219 -2.33 -16.82 -6.65
N ASN A 220 -1.14 -17.39 -6.78
CA ASN A 220 -0.07 -17.24 -5.80
C ASN A 220 0.37 -15.77 -5.66
N PHE A 221 0.54 -15.05 -6.77
CA PHE A 221 0.88 -13.62 -6.73
C PHE A 221 -0.21 -12.78 -6.05
N LEU A 222 -1.48 -13.00 -6.39
CA LEU A 222 -2.60 -12.31 -5.74
C LEU A 222 -2.71 -12.69 -4.25
N ALA A 223 -2.42 -13.94 -3.88
CA ALA A 223 -2.39 -14.38 -2.50
C ALA A 223 -1.25 -13.72 -1.71
N GLU A 224 -0.07 -13.55 -2.29
CA GLU A 224 1.04 -12.79 -1.70
C GLU A 224 0.66 -11.33 -1.45
N ILE A 225 0.00 -10.67 -2.42
CA ILE A 225 -0.50 -9.29 -2.25
C ILE A 225 -1.57 -9.24 -1.15
N ALA A 226 -2.55 -10.15 -1.17
CA ALA A 226 -3.66 -10.17 -0.21
C ALA A 226 -3.21 -10.50 1.22
N ASN A 227 -2.07 -11.17 1.38
CA ASN A 227 -1.47 -11.52 2.66
C ASN A 227 -0.25 -10.68 3.03
N ASP A 228 0.06 -9.65 2.25
CA ASP A 228 1.19 -8.76 2.53
C ASP A 228 1.03 -8.11 3.90
N ARG A 229 1.94 -8.43 4.82
CA ARG A 229 1.88 -7.95 6.21
C ARG A 229 1.91 -6.43 6.31
N ARG A 230 2.49 -5.72 5.33
CA ARG A 230 2.55 -4.25 5.29
C ARG A 230 1.16 -3.60 5.17
N PHE A 231 0.20 -4.36 4.63
CA PHE A 231 -1.16 -3.91 4.35
C PHE A 231 -2.20 -4.64 5.20
N LYS A 232 -2.01 -5.95 5.40
CA LYS A 232 -2.99 -6.82 6.05
C LYS A 232 -3.17 -6.53 7.52
N PHE A 233 -2.12 -6.08 8.20
CA PHE A 233 -2.15 -5.84 9.63
C PHE A 233 -1.94 -4.37 9.94
N ILE A 234 -2.66 -3.91 10.96
CA ILE A 234 -2.35 -2.67 11.66
C ILE A 234 -2.01 -3.01 13.10
N THR A 235 -1.13 -2.20 13.66
CA THR A 235 -0.89 -2.18 15.09
C THR A 235 -1.75 -1.06 15.62
N LEU A 236 -2.69 -1.34 16.53
CA LEU A 236 -3.33 -0.24 17.24
C LEU A 236 -2.21 0.51 17.96
N PHE A 237 -2.34 1.84 18.07
CA PHE A 237 -1.50 2.60 18.99
C PHE A 237 -1.44 1.83 20.31
N HIS A 238 -0.35 1.91 21.08
CA HIS A 238 -0.20 1.21 22.37
C HIS A 238 -0.69 -0.26 22.42
N THR A 239 -0.57 -1.04 21.35
CA THR A 239 -0.68 -2.50 21.45
C THR A 239 0.45 -3.12 20.66
N LYS A 240 0.99 -4.26 21.12
CA LYS A 240 1.85 -5.10 20.26
C LYS A 240 1.02 -6.05 19.39
N GLN A 241 -0.29 -6.10 19.62
CA GLN A 241 -1.19 -6.95 18.89
C GLN A 241 -1.38 -6.41 17.48
N GLN A 242 -1.10 -7.27 16.51
CA GLN A 242 -1.48 -7.03 15.13
C GLN A 242 -2.94 -7.41 14.96
N ILE A 243 -3.74 -6.44 14.53
CA ILE A 243 -5.13 -6.64 14.16
C ILE A 243 -5.23 -6.62 12.64
N GLU A 244 -6.05 -7.50 12.08
CA GLU A 244 -6.30 -7.47 10.64
C GLU A 244 -6.94 -6.12 10.29
N LEU A 245 -6.37 -5.40 9.33
CA LEU A 245 -6.85 -4.08 8.93
C LEU A 245 -8.35 -4.09 8.61
N LYS A 246 -8.82 -5.16 7.96
CA LYS A 246 -10.24 -5.37 7.62
C LYS A 246 -11.15 -5.35 8.86
N GLN A 247 -10.66 -5.78 10.03
CA GLN A 247 -11.45 -5.84 11.27
C GLN A 247 -11.61 -4.48 11.95
N GLN A 248 -10.76 -3.49 11.65
CA GLN A 248 -10.84 -2.13 12.19
C GLN A 248 -11.25 -1.09 11.13
N TYR A 249 -11.31 -1.48 9.86
CA TYR A 249 -11.56 -0.55 8.76
C TYR A 249 -13.03 -0.11 8.71
N ILE A 250 -13.25 1.19 8.92
CA ILE A 250 -14.53 1.86 8.68
C ILE A 250 -14.51 2.44 7.26
N PRO A 251 -15.52 2.14 6.42
CA PRO A 251 -15.61 2.70 5.07
C PRO A 251 -15.61 4.23 5.11
N ILE A 252 -14.74 4.83 4.29
CA ILE A 252 -14.67 6.28 4.17
C ILE A 252 -15.74 6.79 3.19
N GLN A 253 -16.15 8.03 3.41
CA GLN A 253 -16.97 8.78 2.47
C GLN A 253 -16.09 9.81 1.75
N VAL A 254 -16.49 10.15 0.52
CA VAL A 254 -15.80 11.17 -0.27
C VAL A 254 -16.80 12.10 -0.94
N THR A 255 -16.34 13.31 -1.25
CA THR A 255 -17.04 14.25 -2.14
C THR A 255 -16.45 14.14 -3.55
N LEU A 256 -17.34 14.03 -4.56
CA LEU A 256 -16.99 13.85 -5.98
C LEU A 256 -16.77 15.15 -6.78
N LYS A 257 -17.14 16.29 -6.23
CA LYS A 257 -16.81 17.60 -6.80
C LYS A 257 -15.62 18.16 -6.04
N THR A 258 -14.46 18.28 -6.67
CA THR A 258 -13.45 19.20 -6.15
C THR A 258 -13.83 20.63 -6.46
N LYS A 259 -13.73 21.47 -5.44
CA LYS A 259 -14.10 22.89 -5.45
C LYS A 259 -13.12 23.77 -6.26
N ARG A 260 -12.32 23.15 -7.14
CA ARG A 260 -11.39 23.82 -8.05
C ARG A 260 -12.14 24.70 -9.08
N LYS A 261 -13.36 24.30 -9.46
CA LYS A 261 -14.13 24.95 -10.54
C LYS A 261 -14.60 26.38 -10.24
N ASP A 262 -14.64 26.78 -8.97
CA ASP A 262 -15.12 28.13 -8.63
C ASP A 262 -14.05 29.20 -8.91
N VAL A 263 -12.76 28.87 -8.77
CA VAL A 263 -11.64 29.79 -9.09
C VAL A 263 -11.44 29.94 -10.60
N GLU A 264 -11.57 28.86 -11.37
CA GLU A 264 -11.44 28.91 -12.84
C GLU A 264 -12.56 29.71 -13.52
N SER A 265 -13.77 29.73 -12.95
CA SER A 265 -14.90 30.49 -13.51
C SER A 265 -14.75 32.02 -13.41
N PHE A 266 -13.83 32.51 -12.57
CA PHE A 266 -13.61 33.94 -12.36
C PHE A 266 -12.43 34.52 -13.18
N LEU A 267 -11.50 33.68 -13.64
CA LEU A 267 -10.26 34.10 -14.32
C LEU A 267 -10.18 33.55 -15.74
N GLY A 268 -11.15 33.95 -16.56
CA GLY A 268 -11.03 33.85 -18.01
C GLY A 268 -10.10 34.90 -18.62
N TYR A 269 -8.92 35.19 -18.07
CA TYR A 269 -7.87 35.99 -18.73
C TYR A 269 -6.46 35.69 -18.18
N SER A 270 -5.68 34.99 -19.02
CA SER A 270 -4.21 34.99 -19.19
C SER A 270 -3.21 34.72 -18.04
N GLU A 271 -2.19 33.95 -18.42
CA GLU A 271 -0.93 33.55 -17.74
C GLU A 271 -1.01 32.38 -16.75
N ALA A 272 -0.79 31.19 -17.30
CA ALA A 272 -0.79 29.88 -16.66
C ALA A 272 0.58 29.52 -16.02
N GLU A 273 0.54 28.52 -15.14
CA GLU A 273 1.62 27.81 -14.41
C GLU A 273 1.97 28.28 -13.00
N VAL A 274 1.90 29.58 -12.63
CA VAL A 274 2.22 30.01 -11.23
C VAL A 274 0.98 30.01 -10.32
N VAL A 275 -0.21 30.13 -10.90
CA VAL A 275 -1.48 30.35 -10.18
C VAL A 275 -2.07 29.04 -9.62
N ASP A 276 -1.77 27.89 -10.23
CA ASP A 276 -2.36 26.59 -9.85
C ASP A 276 -1.93 26.11 -8.45
N LYS A 277 -0.69 26.40 -8.02
CA LYS A 277 -0.21 26.08 -6.66
C LYS A 277 -0.98 26.83 -5.57
N GLN A 278 -1.57 27.98 -5.90
CA GLN A 278 -2.31 28.80 -4.95
C GLN A 278 -3.74 28.30 -4.77
N ALA A 279 -4.36 27.71 -5.80
CA ALA A 279 -5.77 27.30 -5.78
C ALA A 279 -6.12 26.25 -4.71
N TYR A 280 -5.18 25.43 -4.24
CA TYR A 280 -5.42 24.37 -3.23
C TYR A 280 -4.99 24.70 -1.81
N ALA A 281 -4.22 25.78 -1.59
CA ALA A 281 -4.02 26.33 -0.25
C ALA A 281 -5.36 26.82 0.37
N MET A 282 -6.42 26.78 -0.42
CA MET A 282 -7.74 27.32 -0.16
C MET A 282 -8.74 26.18 0.11
N LYS A 283 -8.78 25.73 1.37
CA LYS A 283 -9.65 24.64 1.85
C LYS A 283 -11.12 25.01 1.98
N SER A 284 -11.91 24.42 1.12
CA SER A 284 -13.24 24.83 0.76
C SER A 284 -14.31 23.90 1.38
N PHE A 285 -15.34 24.44 2.05
CA PHE A 285 -16.65 23.82 2.31
C PHE A 285 -17.72 24.74 1.70
N ASP A 286 -18.63 24.19 0.90
CA ASP A 286 -19.77 24.91 0.31
C ASP A 286 -20.89 23.89 0.19
N ALA A 287 -21.94 24.09 0.98
CA ALA A 287 -23.11 23.23 1.06
C ALA A 287 -24.11 23.54 -0.07
N PHE A 288 -23.86 23.01 -1.25
CA PHE A 288 -24.92 22.64 -2.19
C PHE A 288 -24.95 21.13 -2.26
N GLN A 289 -25.75 20.48 -1.36
CA GLN A 289 -25.89 19.02 -1.21
C GLN A 289 -24.77 18.29 -1.96
N GLU A 290 -23.55 18.39 -1.44
CA GLU A 290 -22.46 17.59 -1.98
C GLU A 290 -22.96 16.16 -1.88
N THR A 291 -23.03 15.46 -3.01
CA THR A 291 -23.27 14.02 -2.99
C THR A 291 -22.05 13.38 -2.34
N GLN A 292 -22.03 13.41 -1.00
CA GLN A 292 -21.22 12.56 -0.17
C GLN A 292 -21.63 11.16 -0.52
N VAL A 293 -20.67 10.39 -0.99
CA VAL A 293 -20.88 9.03 -1.41
C VAL A 293 -19.89 8.14 -0.70
N ASP A 294 -20.30 6.91 -0.45
CA ASP A 294 -19.37 5.86 -0.06
C ASP A 294 -18.28 5.72 -1.13
N TRP A 295 -17.05 5.47 -0.68
CA TRP A 295 -15.91 5.30 -1.59
C TRP A 295 -16.15 4.29 -2.72
N LYS A 296 -16.87 3.18 -2.45
CA LYS A 296 -17.17 2.18 -3.49
C LYS A 296 -18.04 2.77 -4.59
N GLU A 297 -18.95 3.66 -4.23
CA GLU A 297 -19.83 4.34 -5.18
C GLU A 297 -19.05 5.41 -5.95
N ALA A 298 -18.20 6.18 -5.27
CA ALA A 298 -17.28 7.12 -5.92
C ALA A 298 -16.42 6.44 -6.99
N LYS A 299 -15.84 5.27 -6.67
CA LYS A 299 -15.02 4.50 -7.62
C LYS A 299 -15.81 4.05 -8.85
N LYS A 300 -17.09 3.70 -8.70
CA LYS A 300 -17.96 3.34 -9.83
C LYS A 300 -18.26 4.54 -10.73
N GLN A 301 -18.56 5.70 -10.12
CA GLN A 301 -18.84 6.94 -10.86
C GLN A 301 -17.59 7.53 -11.54
N CYS A 302 -16.41 7.17 -11.05
CA CYS A 302 -15.11 7.47 -11.65
C CYS A 302 -14.55 6.29 -12.47
N SER A 303 -15.38 5.32 -12.86
CA SER A 303 -14.93 4.14 -13.61
C SER A 303 -14.20 4.55 -14.89
N ASN A 304 -13.07 3.90 -15.16
CA ASN A 304 -12.16 4.17 -16.28
C ASN A 304 -11.40 5.52 -16.23
N GLN A 305 -11.35 6.19 -15.08
CA GLN A 305 -10.56 7.41 -14.88
C GLN A 305 -9.52 7.23 -13.77
N HIS A 306 -8.45 8.02 -13.83
CA HIS A 306 -7.54 8.16 -12.71
C HIS A 306 -8.25 8.92 -11.59
N ILE A 307 -7.93 8.59 -10.34
CA ILE A 307 -8.52 9.23 -9.15
C ILE A 307 -7.40 9.81 -8.31
N MET A 308 -7.55 11.07 -7.91
CA MET A 308 -6.70 11.72 -6.94
C MET A 308 -7.47 11.89 -5.63
N VAL A 309 -7.09 11.16 -4.60
CA VAL A 309 -7.72 11.21 -3.27
C VAL A 309 -6.99 12.22 -2.39
N LEU A 310 -7.68 13.31 -2.07
CA LEU A 310 -7.18 14.40 -1.25
C LEU A 310 -7.79 14.32 0.14
N ALA A 311 -7.00 14.58 1.17
CA ALA A 311 -7.50 14.66 2.54
C ALA A 311 -6.47 15.29 3.48
N ASP A 312 -6.91 15.70 4.65
CA ASP A 312 -6.03 16.10 5.74
C ASP A 312 -5.17 14.94 6.30
N PRO A 313 -4.08 15.28 7.02
CA PRO A 313 -3.27 14.28 7.71
C PRO A 313 -4.12 13.45 8.68
N GLY A 314 -3.87 12.13 8.74
CA GLY A 314 -4.60 11.22 9.63
C GLY A 314 -5.99 10.79 9.16
N MET A 315 -6.47 11.27 7.99
CA MET A 315 -7.81 10.93 7.44
C MET A 315 -7.94 9.54 6.81
N GLY A 316 -6.87 8.72 6.82
CA GLY A 316 -6.93 7.33 6.36
C GLY A 316 -6.65 7.11 4.86
N LYS A 317 -6.00 8.05 4.16
CA LYS A 317 -5.59 7.92 2.74
C LYS A 317 -4.80 6.64 2.44
N SER A 318 -3.73 6.39 3.19
CA SER A 318 -2.93 5.17 3.03
C SER A 318 -3.73 3.91 3.37
N THR A 319 -4.57 3.99 4.42
CA THR A 319 -5.46 2.89 4.84
C THR A 319 -6.45 2.51 3.74
N LEU A 320 -7.01 3.50 3.04
CA LEU A 320 -7.87 3.30 1.88
C LEU A 320 -7.18 2.51 0.78
N LEU A 321 -5.99 2.96 0.33
CA LEU A 321 -5.26 2.28 -0.73
C LEU A 321 -4.85 0.86 -0.32
N LYS A 322 -4.39 0.66 0.92
CA LYS A 322 -4.08 -0.69 1.44
C LYS A 322 -5.30 -1.63 1.39
N MET A 323 -6.47 -1.14 1.80
CA MET A 323 -7.71 -1.91 1.73
C MET A 323 -8.15 -2.22 0.30
N GLU A 324 -7.99 -1.27 -0.62
CA GLU A 324 -8.29 -1.47 -2.03
C GLU A 324 -7.36 -2.50 -2.68
N THR A 325 -6.07 -2.48 -2.34
CA THR A 325 -5.09 -3.49 -2.78
C THR A 325 -5.52 -4.90 -2.35
N ILE A 326 -5.79 -5.08 -1.06
CA ILE A 326 -6.18 -6.40 -0.49
C ILE A 326 -7.51 -6.88 -1.06
N THR A 327 -8.51 -5.98 -1.12
CA THR A 327 -9.87 -6.34 -1.57
C THR A 327 -9.88 -6.68 -3.06
N THR A 328 -9.13 -5.93 -3.87
CA THR A 328 -9.01 -6.23 -5.30
C THR A 328 -8.27 -7.55 -5.52
N ALA A 329 -7.18 -7.80 -4.79
CA ALA A 329 -6.41 -9.05 -4.94
C ALA A 329 -7.28 -10.28 -4.62
N LYS A 330 -8.04 -10.25 -3.52
CA LYS A 330 -8.98 -11.31 -3.15
C LYS A 330 -10.08 -11.49 -4.21
N LYS A 331 -10.71 -10.40 -4.63
CA LYS A 331 -11.77 -10.44 -5.64
C LYS A 331 -11.30 -11.04 -6.96
N GLU A 332 -10.13 -10.64 -7.45
CA GLU A 332 -9.57 -11.15 -8.70
C GLU A 332 -9.14 -12.61 -8.60
N MET A 333 -8.68 -13.05 -7.42
CA MET A 333 -8.38 -14.45 -7.14
C MET A 333 -9.66 -15.30 -7.08
N ASP A 334 -10.71 -14.82 -6.40
CA ASP A 334 -12.00 -15.51 -6.31
C ASP A 334 -12.64 -15.71 -7.70
N LYS A 335 -12.50 -14.72 -8.60
CA LYS A 335 -12.95 -14.85 -10.00
C LYS A 335 -12.23 -15.97 -10.75
N LEU A 336 -10.92 -16.13 -10.54
CA LEU A 336 -10.13 -17.19 -11.17
C LEU A 336 -10.47 -18.59 -10.65
N LEU A 337 -10.83 -18.68 -9.37
CA LEU A 337 -11.13 -19.94 -8.70
C LEU A 337 -12.61 -20.34 -8.81
N ALA A 338 -13.48 -19.45 -9.29
CA ALA A 338 -14.90 -19.72 -9.44
C ALA A 338 -15.17 -20.90 -10.41
N PRO A 339 -16.14 -21.80 -10.11
CA PRO A 339 -16.51 -22.89 -11.01
C PRO A 339 -17.00 -22.38 -12.37
N GLN A 340 -16.70 -23.11 -13.44
CA GLN A 340 -16.89 -22.74 -14.87
C GLN A 340 -18.33 -22.34 -15.32
N SER A 341 -19.30 -22.28 -14.41
CA SER A 341 -20.69 -21.87 -14.66
C SER A 341 -20.90 -20.36 -14.89
N ASN A 342 -19.91 -19.52 -14.54
CA ASN A 342 -19.87 -18.10 -14.93
C ASN A 342 -18.72 -17.94 -15.94
N LEU A 343 -18.90 -17.13 -17.01
CA LEU A 343 -17.91 -16.95 -18.08
C LEU A 343 -16.47 -16.99 -17.53
N PRO A 344 -15.61 -17.93 -18.00
CA PRO A 344 -14.27 -18.07 -17.45
C PRO A 344 -13.51 -16.76 -17.65
N THR A 345 -13.18 -16.10 -16.54
CA THR A 345 -12.25 -14.97 -16.59
C THR A 345 -10.88 -15.58 -16.86
N GLY A 346 -10.42 -15.52 -18.10
CA GLY A 346 -9.09 -16.01 -18.47
C GLY A 346 -8.01 -15.30 -17.65
N VAL A 347 -6.88 -15.96 -17.44
CA VAL A 347 -5.74 -15.40 -16.70
C VAL A 347 -5.37 -14.00 -17.21
N ASP A 348 -5.55 -13.74 -18.52
CA ASP A 348 -5.26 -12.47 -19.18
C ASP A 348 -6.23 -11.33 -18.80
N GLU A 349 -7.44 -11.63 -18.34
CA GLU A 349 -8.44 -10.63 -17.94
C GLU A 349 -8.30 -10.17 -16.48
N VAL A 350 -7.52 -10.90 -15.68
CA VAL A 350 -7.25 -10.62 -14.27
C VAL A 350 -6.53 -9.30 -14.09
N ILE A 351 -7.00 -8.47 -13.15
CA ILE A 351 -6.36 -7.20 -12.82
C ILE A 351 -5.30 -7.41 -11.73
N PHE A 352 -4.09 -6.86 -11.91
CA PHE A 352 -3.06 -6.83 -10.87
C PHE A 352 -3.17 -5.53 -10.05
N PRO A 353 -3.56 -5.58 -8.76
CA PRO A 353 -3.54 -4.42 -7.89
C PRO A 353 -2.12 -4.19 -7.35
N LEU A 354 -1.45 -3.16 -7.86
CA LEU A 354 -0.06 -2.85 -7.53
C LEU A 354 0.00 -1.60 -6.65
N PHE A 355 0.42 -1.77 -5.39
CA PHE A 355 0.59 -0.68 -4.43
C PHE A 355 2.05 -0.18 -4.43
N PHE A 356 2.24 1.13 -4.55
CA PHE A 356 3.55 1.78 -4.44
C PHE A 356 3.43 3.11 -3.70
N ARG A 357 4.48 3.50 -2.97
CA ARG A 357 4.65 4.90 -2.57
C ARG A 357 5.10 5.71 -3.78
N LEU A 358 4.63 6.96 -3.91
CA LEU A 358 5.06 7.85 -4.98
C LEU A 358 6.55 8.23 -4.83
N SER A 359 7.06 8.29 -3.61
CA SER A 359 8.49 8.49 -3.31
C SER A 359 9.37 7.36 -3.87
N ASP A 360 8.95 6.09 -3.70
CA ASP A 360 9.65 4.93 -4.27
C ASP A 360 9.79 5.03 -5.80
N LEU A 361 8.75 5.54 -6.48
CA LEU A 361 8.77 5.75 -7.93
C LEU A 361 9.61 6.97 -8.33
N ALA A 362 9.62 8.02 -7.51
CA ALA A 362 10.41 9.23 -7.73
C ALA A 362 11.92 8.95 -7.66
N GLU A 363 12.34 8.07 -6.74
CA GLU A 363 13.74 7.66 -6.58
C GLU A 363 14.29 6.89 -7.80
N LYS A 364 13.43 6.28 -8.63
CA LYS A 364 13.86 5.51 -9.80
C LYS A 364 14.20 6.42 -10.98
N ALA A 365 15.37 6.17 -11.58
CA ALA A 365 15.83 6.91 -12.76
C ALA A 365 15.03 6.52 -14.01
N GLU A 366 14.61 5.26 -14.10
CA GLU A 366 13.89 4.62 -15.20
C GLU A 366 12.46 5.15 -15.40
N GLU A 367 11.84 4.84 -16.55
CA GLU A 367 10.41 5.12 -16.76
C GLU A 367 9.54 4.13 -15.94
N ILE A 368 8.26 4.47 -15.74
CA ILE A 368 7.35 3.73 -14.84
C ILE A 368 7.21 2.24 -15.25
N ILE A 369 7.25 1.95 -16.56
CA ILE A 369 7.11 0.59 -17.09
C ILE A 369 8.30 -0.31 -16.72
N GLU A 370 9.51 0.25 -16.55
CA GLU A 370 10.68 -0.45 -16.04
C GLU A 370 10.80 -0.39 -14.51
N ALA A 371 10.38 0.72 -13.89
CA ALA A 371 10.44 0.91 -12.44
C ALA A 371 9.52 -0.08 -11.68
N ILE A 372 8.31 -0.33 -12.18
CA ILE A 372 7.34 -1.23 -11.53
C ILE A 372 7.91 -2.65 -11.34
N PRO A 373 8.46 -3.33 -12.37
CA PRO A 373 9.10 -4.62 -12.18
C PRO A 373 10.20 -4.65 -11.12
N LEU A 374 11.01 -3.58 -11.01
CA LEU A 374 12.07 -3.49 -10.00
C LEU A 374 11.48 -3.38 -8.58
N LEU A 375 10.40 -2.62 -8.41
CA LEU A 375 9.71 -2.50 -7.13
C LEU A 375 8.99 -3.80 -6.74
N ILE A 376 8.35 -4.50 -7.70
CA ILE A 376 7.76 -5.83 -7.43
C ILE A 376 8.83 -6.87 -7.10
N GLN A 377 10.00 -6.81 -7.74
CA GLN A 377 11.13 -7.66 -7.39
C GLN A 377 11.61 -7.42 -5.95
N ARG A 378 11.70 -6.15 -5.53
CA ARG A 378 12.06 -5.76 -4.15
C ARG A 378 11.01 -6.28 -3.15
N ASP A 379 9.74 -6.06 -3.45
CA ASP A 379 8.64 -6.30 -2.52
C ASP A 379 8.25 -7.78 -2.41
N TYR A 380 8.28 -8.49 -3.54
CA TYR A 380 7.84 -9.88 -3.72
C TYR A 380 8.92 -10.77 -4.39
N PRO A 381 10.14 -10.85 -3.83
CA PRO A 381 11.29 -11.48 -4.50
C PRO A 381 11.11 -12.97 -4.78
N LEU A 382 10.32 -13.69 -3.97
CA LEU A 382 10.12 -15.13 -4.11
C LEU A 382 9.24 -15.50 -5.32
N ILE A 383 8.20 -14.72 -5.58
CA ILE A 383 7.24 -14.97 -6.68
C ILE A 383 7.58 -14.17 -7.94
N PHE A 384 8.41 -13.11 -7.83
CA PHE A 384 8.76 -12.26 -8.96
C PHE A 384 9.30 -13.02 -10.19
N PRO A 385 10.21 -14.02 -10.06
CA PRO A 385 10.69 -14.76 -11.22
C PRO A 385 9.57 -15.42 -12.04
N ASP A 386 8.55 -15.94 -11.36
CA ASP A 386 7.40 -16.61 -12.00
C ASP A 386 6.47 -15.60 -12.69
N ILE A 387 6.34 -14.38 -12.15
CA ILE A 387 5.41 -13.36 -12.64
C ILE A 387 6.05 -12.32 -13.56
N LYS A 388 7.38 -12.21 -13.63
CA LYS A 388 8.11 -11.11 -14.30
C LYS A 388 7.63 -10.81 -15.72
N HIS A 389 7.50 -11.85 -16.55
CA HIS A 389 7.04 -11.68 -17.94
C HIS A 389 5.56 -11.31 -18.00
N LEU A 390 4.73 -12.00 -17.21
CA LEU A 390 3.31 -11.73 -17.13
C LEU A 390 3.01 -10.32 -16.58
N LEU A 391 3.77 -9.83 -15.61
CA LEU A 391 3.66 -8.46 -15.10
C LEU A 391 3.90 -7.43 -16.19
N LYS A 392 4.96 -7.61 -17.01
CA LYS A 392 5.24 -6.72 -18.14
C LYS A 392 4.13 -6.75 -19.18
N GLU A 393 3.59 -7.94 -19.46
CA GLU A 393 2.44 -8.13 -20.34
C GLU A 393 1.19 -7.44 -19.79
N LYS A 394 0.87 -7.63 -18.51
CA LYS A 394 -0.27 -7.02 -17.81
C LYS A 394 -0.20 -5.50 -17.81
N LEU A 395 0.99 -4.92 -17.60
CA LEU A 395 1.21 -3.48 -17.70
C LEU A 395 0.94 -2.97 -19.13
N ARG A 396 1.48 -3.65 -20.16
CA ARG A 396 1.26 -3.29 -21.56
C ARG A 396 -0.21 -3.41 -21.99
N ASN A 397 -0.89 -4.45 -21.48
CA ASN A 397 -2.27 -4.79 -21.81
C ASN A 397 -3.30 -4.06 -20.92
N ARG A 398 -2.87 -3.11 -20.07
CA ARG A 398 -3.75 -2.27 -19.23
C ARG A 398 -4.54 -3.08 -18.20
N LYS A 399 -3.97 -4.19 -17.74
CA LYS A 399 -4.56 -5.12 -16.76
C LYS A 399 -3.94 -4.94 -15.38
N CYS A 400 -3.59 -3.70 -15.04
CA CYS A 400 -3.08 -3.31 -13.73
C CYS A 400 -3.97 -2.21 -13.15
N LEU A 401 -4.13 -2.22 -11.83
CA LEU A 401 -4.65 -1.10 -11.04
C LEU A 401 -3.47 -0.58 -10.23
N LEU A 402 -3.05 0.67 -10.48
CA LEU A 402 -1.95 1.28 -9.73
C LEU A 402 -2.52 2.06 -8.54
N LEU A 403 -2.07 1.70 -7.33
CA LEU A 403 -2.44 2.35 -6.07
C LEU A 403 -1.21 3.10 -5.56
N LEU A 404 -1.18 4.42 -5.77
CA LEU A 404 0.01 5.25 -5.63
C LEU A 404 -0.11 6.19 -4.43
N ASP A 405 0.58 5.88 -3.35
CA ASP A 405 0.38 6.54 -2.06
C ASP A 405 1.36 7.71 -1.80
N ALA A 406 0.83 8.78 -1.22
CA ALA A 406 1.52 9.93 -0.63
C ALA A 406 2.41 10.75 -1.58
N LEU A 407 1.78 11.55 -2.46
CA LEU A 407 2.50 12.55 -3.27
C LEU A 407 3.18 13.62 -2.40
N ASP A 408 2.59 13.94 -1.26
CA ASP A 408 3.13 14.94 -0.32
C ASP A 408 4.48 14.52 0.28
N GLU A 409 4.79 13.22 0.30
CA GLU A 409 6.08 12.66 0.73
C GLU A 409 7.17 12.74 -0.37
N VAL A 410 6.84 13.17 -1.59
CA VAL A 410 7.82 13.30 -2.68
C VAL A 410 8.53 14.66 -2.58
N PRO A 411 9.88 14.70 -2.63
CA PRO A 411 10.64 15.96 -2.66
C PRO A 411 10.21 16.86 -3.82
N LYS A 412 10.14 18.18 -3.59
CA LYS A 412 9.54 19.12 -4.54
C LYS A 412 10.25 19.12 -5.90
N GLU A 413 11.58 19.01 -5.92
CA GLU A 413 12.36 18.93 -7.17
C GLU A 413 12.03 17.69 -8.01
N ASN A 414 11.57 16.60 -7.38
CA ASN A 414 11.27 15.35 -8.04
C ASN A 414 9.80 15.24 -8.50
N ARG A 415 8.90 16.08 -7.96
CA ARG A 415 7.46 16.02 -8.26
C ARG A 415 7.14 16.23 -9.74
N ILE A 416 7.76 17.21 -10.39
CA ILE A 416 7.54 17.52 -11.81
C ILE A 416 8.00 16.35 -12.68
N ARG A 417 9.22 15.85 -12.43
CA ARG A 417 9.76 14.70 -13.18
C ARG A 417 8.89 13.45 -13.00
N LEU A 418 8.40 13.19 -11.78
CA LEU A 418 7.50 12.08 -11.49
C LEU A 418 6.15 12.24 -12.20
N GLN A 419 5.56 13.43 -12.15
CA GLN A 419 4.32 13.76 -12.85
C GLN A 419 4.43 13.46 -14.34
N GLU A 420 5.50 13.93 -15.00
CA GLU A 420 5.71 13.69 -16.42
C GLU A 420 5.86 12.19 -16.74
N LYS A 421 6.60 11.44 -15.92
CA LYS A 421 6.77 9.98 -16.06
C LYS A 421 5.44 9.25 -15.95
N LEU A 422 4.62 9.58 -14.94
CA LEU A 422 3.31 8.97 -14.74
C LEU A 422 2.34 9.30 -15.88
N ASN A 423 2.32 10.55 -16.36
CA ASN A 423 1.46 10.96 -17.47
C ASN A 423 1.92 10.37 -18.81
N ARG A 424 3.23 10.24 -19.07
CA ARG A 424 3.75 9.46 -20.20
C ARG A 424 3.32 8.00 -20.13
N PHE A 425 3.46 7.37 -18.97
CA PHE A 425 3.03 5.99 -18.76
C PHE A 425 1.52 5.84 -18.97
N SER A 426 0.71 6.74 -18.42
CA SER A 426 -0.75 6.70 -18.57
C SER A 426 -1.18 6.80 -20.03
N ARG A 427 -0.58 7.70 -20.81
CA ARG A 427 -0.88 7.85 -22.25
C ARG A 427 -0.52 6.61 -23.06
N ASN A 428 0.60 5.96 -22.74
CA ASN A 428 1.07 4.77 -23.46
C ASN A 428 0.35 3.49 -23.00
N TYR A 429 0.04 3.39 -21.71
CA TYR A 429 -0.48 2.21 -21.03
C TYR A 429 -1.62 2.61 -20.06
N PRO A 430 -2.79 3.04 -20.56
CA PRO A 430 -3.86 3.60 -19.74
C PRO A 430 -4.45 2.54 -18.81
N SER A 431 -3.86 2.49 -17.62
CA SER A 431 -4.23 1.62 -16.50
C SER A 431 -4.84 2.52 -15.42
N PRO A 432 -5.94 2.12 -14.78
CA PRO A 432 -6.53 2.90 -13.69
C PRO A 432 -5.49 3.20 -12.60
N MET A 433 -5.45 4.44 -12.14
CA MET A 433 -4.56 4.89 -11.08
C MET A 433 -5.38 5.53 -9.98
N ILE A 434 -5.08 5.20 -8.72
CA ILE A 434 -5.62 5.87 -7.55
C ILE A 434 -4.44 6.43 -6.78
N CYS A 435 -4.30 7.75 -6.82
CA CYS A 435 -3.22 8.48 -6.15
C CYS A 435 -3.73 9.13 -4.87
N THR A 436 -2.88 9.34 -3.87
CA THR A 436 -3.24 10.10 -2.66
C THR A 436 -2.30 11.28 -2.43
N SER A 437 -2.83 12.35 -1.83
CA SER A 437 -2.01 13.46 -1.32
C SER A 437 -2.74 14.21 -0.21
N ARG A 438 -1.99 15.01 0.55
CA ARG A 438 -2.58 16.09 1.35
C ARG A 438 -3.30 17.08 0.45
N ILE A 439 -4.40 17.63 0.95
CA ILE A 439 -5.09 18.71 0.25
C ILE A 439 -4.26 20.00 0.25
N VAL A 440 -3.63 20.32 1.39
CA VAL A 440 -2.68 21.45 1.50
C VAL A 440 -1.38 21.07 0.83
N GLY A 441 -0.88 21.94 -0.06
CA GLY A 441 0.38 21.72 -0.80
C GLY A 441 0.23 20.93 -2.11
N TYR A 442 -0.97 20.44 -2.43
CA TYR A 442 -1.25 19.81 -3.73
C TYR A 442 -1.51 20.87 -4.79
N GLY A 443 -0.63 21.02 -5.79
CA GLY A 443 -0.78 22.06 -6.83
C GLY A 443 -1.82 21.80 -7.91
N GLY A 444 -2.64 20.76 -7.78
CA GLY A 444 -3.59 20.35 -8.81
C GLY A 444 -2.96 19.70 -10.04
N GLY A 445 -3.76 18.96 -10.82
CA GLY A 445 -3.38 18.54 -12.18
C GLY A 445 -2.24 17.51 -12.25
N PHE A 446 -1.98 16.78 -11.15
CA PHE A 446 -0.85 15.85 -11.09
C PHE A 446 -0.99 14.67 -12.07
N ILE A 447 -2.18 14.12 -12.26
CA ILE A 447 -2.46 13.10 -13.28
C ILE A 447 -3.43 13.67 -14.32
N GLU A 448 -3.04 13.63 -15.59
CA GLU A 448 -3.87 14.06 -16.71
C GLU A 448 -5.20 13.30 -16.73
N GLY A 449 -6.32 14.02 -16.78
CA GLY A 449 -7.66 13.41 -16.75
C GLY A 449 -8.05 12.77 -15.41
N GLY A 450 -7.25 12.98 -14.35
CA GLY A 450 -7.55 12.50 -13.01
C GLY A 450 -8.73 13.24 -12.38
N LYS A 451 -9.75 12.50 -11.94
CA LYS A 451 -10.81 13.03 -11.09
C LYS A 451 -10.29 13.15 -9.67
N GLU A 452 -10.38 14.34 -9.12
CA GLU A 452 -10.05 14.55 -7.72
C GLU A 452 -11.28 14.31 -6.85
N VAL A 453 -11.06 13.70 -5.69
CA VAL A 453 -12.08 13.43 -4.68
C VAL A 453 -11.49 13.73 -3.31
N GLU A 454 -12.31 14.22 -2.39
CA GLU A 454 -11.87 14.57 -1.04
C GLU A 454 -12.46 13.63 -0.01
N ILE A 455 -11.64 13.08 0.90
CA ILE A 455 -12.12 12.31 2.04
C ILE A 455 -12.79 13.26 3.04
N VAL A 456 -14.05 12.99 3.37
CA VAL A 456 -14.76 13.77 4.38
C VAL A 456 -14.50 13.23 5.79
N PRO A 457 -14.53 14.09 6.83
CA PRO A 457 -14.42 13.66 8.23
C PRO A 457 -15.49 12.63 8.60
N PHE A 458 -15.18 11.75 9.56
CA PHE A 458 -16.16 10.78 10.03
C PHE A 458 -17.40 11.46 10.60
N ALA A 459 -18.55 11.02 10.11
CA ALA A 459 -19.82 11.31 10.76
C ALA A 459 -19.89 10.61 12.11
N PHE A 460 -20.76 11.11 13.01
CA PHE A 460 -20.90 10.54 14.36
C PHE A 460 -21.16 9.02 14.35
N ALA A 461 -21.92 8.51 13.37
CA ALA A 461 -22.17 7.07 13.21
C ALA A 461 -20.87 6.29 12.91
N GLN A 462 -20.03 6.77 12.00
CA GLN A 462 -18.72 6.17 11.69
C GLN A 462 -17.77 6.26 12.88
N THR A 463 -17.79 7.37 13.63
CA THR A 463 -17.01 7.54 14.86
C THR A 463 -17.43 6.51 15.92
N ALA A 464 -18.74 6.32 16.15
CA ALA A 464 -19.25 5.34 17.10
C ALA A 464 -18.89 3.91 16.69
N GLU A 465 -19.09 3.55 15.41
CA GLU A 465 -18.73 2.24 14.87
C GLU A 465 -17.23 1.95 15.02
N TYR A 466 -16.38 2.96 14.76
CA TYR A 466 -14.94 2.84 14.97
C TYR A 466 -14.61 2.54 16.43
N ILE A 467 -15.23 3.25 17.37
CA ILE A 467 -15.00 3.07 18.82
C ILE A 467 -15.42 1.67 19.23
N GLU A 468 -16.64 1.24 18.92
CA GLU A 468 -17.12 -0.10 19.25
C GLU A 468 -16.20 -1.20 18.71
N THR A 469 -15.80 -1.07 17.45
CA THR A 469 -14.88 -2.00 16.79
C THR A 469 -13.51 -2.02 17.44
N TRP A 470 -12.99 -0.84 17.82
CA TRP A 470 -11.71 -0.69 18.50
C TRP A 470 -11.72 -1.38 19.86
N PHE A 471 -12.75 -1.15 20.68
CA PHE A 471 -12.88 -1.74 22.02
C PHE A 471 -13.04 -3.25 21.94
N LYS A 472 -13.81 -3.76 20.97
CA LYS A 472 -13.92 -5.20 20.71
C LYS A 472 -12.57 -5.83 20.37
N ASN A 473 -11.78 -5.17 19.52
CA ASN A 473 -10.45 -5.65 19.14
C ASN A 473 -9.44 -5.53 20.30
N ALA A 474 -9.69 -4.64 21.27
CA ALA A 474 -8.85 -4.39 22.45
C ALA A 474 -9.33 -5.08 23.74
N GLU A 475 -10.39 -5.90 23.70
CA GLU A 475 -11.07 -6.49 24.87
C GLU A 475 -10.09 -7.21 25.82
N GLY A 476 -9.04 -7.86 25.29
CA GLY A 476 -8.02 -8.54 26.09
C GLY A 476 -7.03 -7.64 26.83
N TYR A 477 -7.06 -6.31 26.63
CA TYR A 477 -6.11 -5.35 27.20
C TYR A 477 -6.76 -4.32 28.14
N ILE A 478 -8.08 -4.19 28.10
CA ILE A 478 -8.80 -3.26 28.95
C ILE A 478 -8.92 -3.89 30.34
N GLN A 479 -8.16 -3.36 31.31
CA GLN A 479 -8.15 -3.86 32.68
C GLN A 479 -9.18 -3.18 33.58
N ASP A 480 -9.71 -2.03 33.16
CA ASP A 480 -10.65 -1.24 33.94
C ASP A 480 -12.08 -1.42 33.42
N GLU A 481 -12.94 -2.02 34.24
CA GLU A 481 -14.35 -2.27 33.92
C GLU A 481 -15.18 -0.98 33.71
N SER A 482 -14.69 0.18 34.18
CA SER A 482 -15.34 1.48 33.94
C SER A 482 -15.06 2.04 32.53
N VAL A 483 -14.05 1.49 31.84
CA VAL A 483 -13.68 1.87 30.48
C VAL A 483 -14.49 1.06 29.48
N SER A 484 -15.48 1.70 28.86
CA SER A 484 -16.30 1.08 27.81
C SER A 484 -16.47 1.98 26.59
N ALA A 485 -16.81 1.35 25.46
CA ALA A 485 -17.13 2.05 24.22
C ALA A 485 -18.32 2.99 24.41
N GLU A 486 -19.36 2.53 25.12
CA GLU A 486 -20.58 3.29 25.40
C GLU A 486 -20.27 4.57 26.18
N ASN A 487 -19.40 4.48 27.20
CA ASN A 487 -19.01 5.63 28.01
C ASN A 487 -18.24 6.65 27.18
N LEU A 488 -17.30 6.21 26.33
CA LEU A 488 -16.56 7.13 25.45
C LEU A 488 -17.48 7.80 24.43
N ILE A 489 -18.38 7.05 23.80
CA ILE A 489 -19.36 7.56 22.83
C ILE A 489 -20.26 8.61 23.49
N GLN A 490 -20.75 8.33 24.70
CA GLN A 490 -21.58 9.27 25.45
C GLN A 490 -20.81 10.54 25.83
N GLN A 491 -19.57 10.43 26.31
CA GLN A 491 -18.75 11.60 26.60
C GLN A 491 -18.44 12.46 25.36
N LEU A 492 -18.23 11.84 24.20
CA LEU A 492 -18.04 12.58 22.94
C LEU A 492 -19.32 13.32 22.53
N ARG A 493 -20.49 12.70 22.74
CA ARG A 493 -21.79 13.36 22.49
C ARG A 493 -21.97 14.59 23.39
N ASP A 494 -21.60 14.48 24.65
CA ASP A 494 -21.80 15.54 25.65
C ASP A 494 -20.76 16.68 25.54
N LYS A 495 -19.64 16.46 24.83
CA LYS A 495 -18.52 17.40 24.71
C LYS A 495 -18.21 17.72 23.23
N PRO A 496 -18.91 18.69 22.61
CA PRO A 496 -18.75 19.03 21.18
C PRO A 496 -17.33 19.38 20.75
N GLN A 497 -16.52 19.94 21.65
CA GLN A 497 -15.11 20.28 21.37
C GLN A 497 -14.26 19.02 21.09
N ILE A 498 -14.57 17.92 21.77
CA ILE A 498 -13.85 16.64 21.65
C ILE A 498 -14.43 15.84 20.47
N ALA A 499 -15.74 15.92 20.26
CA ALA A 499 -16.41 15.33 19.11
C ALA A 499 -15.77 15.76 17.78
N GLY A 500 -15.34 17.02 17.65
CA GLY A 500 -14.63 17.50 16.45
C GLY A 500 -13.28 16.82 16.21
N LEU A 501 -12.53 16.50 17.27
CA LEU A 501 -11.25 15.77 17.18
C LEU A 501 -11.46 14.32 16.73
N ALA A 502 -12.52 13.70 17.24
CA ALA A 502 -12.91 12.32 16.97
C ALA A 502 -13.40 12.06 15.53
N GLN A 503 -13.56 13.11 14.70
CA GLN A 503 -13.86 12.96 13.28
C GLN A 503 -12.62 12.61 12.44
N ASN A 504 -11.41 12.84 12.97
CA ASN A 504 -10.15 12.43 12.35
C ASN A 504 -9.78 11.01 12.84
N PRO A 505 -9.70 10.00 11.96
CA PRO A 505 -9.42 8.61 12.33
C PRO A 505 -8.16 8.41 13.16
N LEU A 506 -7.07 9.13 12.87
CA LEU A 506 -5.85 9.05 13.66
C LEU A 506 -6.06 9.56 15.09
N LEU A 507 -6.62 10.75 15.24
CA LEU A 507 -6.90 11.32 16.57
C LEU A 507 -7.89 10.45 17.34
N LEU A 508 -8.91 9.92 16.66
CA LEU A 508 -9.85 8.98 17.25
C LEU A 508 -9.14 7.72 17.76
N SER A 509 -8.21 7.16 17.00
CA SER A 509 -7.40 6.02 17.43
C SER A 509 -6.57 6.32 18.68
N LEU A 510 -6.00 7.54 18.78
CA LEU A 510 -5.26 8.01 19.97
C LEU A 510 -6.18 8.26 21.17
N ILE A 511 -7.39 8.75 20.94
CA ILE A 511 -8.38 8.96 22.00
C ILE A 511 -8.84 7.61 22.56
N CYS A 512 -9.25 6.66 21.71
CA CYS A 512 -9.63 5.32 22.15
C CYS A 512 -8.51 4.66 22.95
N SER A 513 -7.29 4.83 22.44
CA SER A 513 -6.06 4.40 23.09
C SER A 513 -5.88 4.93 24.50
N LEU A 514 -5.89 6.25 24.64
CA LEU A 514 -5.57 6.90 25.91
C LEU A 514 -6.70 6.70 26.91
N TYR A 515 -7.93 6.51 26.45
CA TYR A 515 -9.11 6.36 27.30
C TYR A 515 -9.09 5.11 28.20
N GLN A 516 -8.18 4.17 27.95
CA GLN A 516 -7.89 3.04 28.85
C GLN A 516 -7.30 3.48 30.20
N GLU A 517 -6.78 4.70 30.28
CA GLU A 517 -6.13 5.21 31.49
C GLU A 517 -7.16 5.73 32.50
N LYS A 518 -7.06 5.22 33.75
CA LYS A 518 -7.83 5.70 34.90
C LYS A 518 -7.74 7.22 35.04
N ASP A 519 -8.89 7.84 35.31
CA ASP A 519 -9.05 9.28 35.52
C ASP A 519 -8.62 10.16 34.34
N LEU A 520 -8.51 9.62 33.12
CA LEU A 520 -8.17 10.43 31.95
C LEU A 520 -9.28 11.45 31.65
N THR A 521 -8.94 12.73 31.84
CA THR A 521 -9.73 13.82 31.28
C THR A 521 -9.61 13.82 29.76
N LEU A 522 -10.71 13.64 29.04
CA LEU A 522 -10.66 13.68 27.57
C LEU A 522 -10.10 15.04 27.10
N PRO A 523 -9.08 15.03 26.21
CA PRO A 523 -8.45 16.25 25.74
C PRO A 523 -9.43 17.07 24.91
N ALA A 524 -9.43 18.39 25.11
CA ALA A 524 -10.28 19.32 24.36
C ALA A 524 -9.61 19.85 23.07
N GLN A 525 -8.30 19.59 22.89
CA GLN A 525 -7.48 20.11 21.79
C GLN A 525 -6.57 19.02 21.21
N ARG A 526 -6.19 19.17 19.93
CA ARG A 526 -5.28 18.25 19.24
C ARG A 526 -3.92 18.17 19.94
N THR A 527 -3.37 19.33 20.32
CA THR A 527 -2.10 19.44 21.05
C THR A 527 -2.09 18.63 22.35
N GLN A 528 -3.21 18.60 23.09
CA GLN A 528 -3.36 17.82 24.32
C GLN A 528 -3.44 16.32 24.04
N VAL A 529 -4.07 15.90 22.94
CA VAL A 529 -4.07 14.49 22.50
C VAL A 529 -2.63 14.04 22.25
N TYR A 530 -1.87 14.80 21.46
CA TYR A 530 -0.47 14.48 21.17
C TYR A 530 0.41 14.50 22.41
N GLN A 531 0.26 15.51 23.29
CA GLN A 531 1.01 15.59 24.54
C GLN A 531 0.77 14.36 25.41
N LYS A 532 -0.50 13.98 25.63
CA LYS A 532 -0.87 12.80 26.42
C LYS A 532 -0.37 11.51 25.78
N ALA A 533 -0.43 11.40 24.44
CA ALA A 533 0.11 10.28 23.69
C ALA A 533 1.63 10.13 23.88
N VAL A 534 2.38 11.22 23.75
CA VAL A 534 3.84 11.24 23.94
C VAL A 534 4.21 10.93 25.38
N ASP A 535 3.55 11.56 26.36
CA ASP A 535 3.74 11.27 27.77
C ASP A 535 3.50 9.78 28.06
N TYR A 536 2.44 9.22 27.50
CA TYR A 536 2.11 7.81 27.68
C TYR A 536 3.18 6.87 27.09
N MET A 537 3.58 7.11 25.83
CA MET A 537 4.61 6.33 25.13
C MET A 537 5.95 6.35 25.87
N LEU A 538 6.34 7.50 26.43
CA LEU A 538 7.64 7.65 27.08
C LEU A 538 7.64 7.30 28.57
N LYS A 539 6.51 7.44 29.28
CA LYS A 539 6.44 7.22 30.75
C LYS A 539 5.89 5.86 31.15
N LYS A 540 4.78 5.41 30.56
CA LYS A 540 4.05 4.22 31.03
C LYS A 540 4.35 2.99 30.18
N TRP A 541 4.42 3.17 28.87
CA TRP A 541 4.71 2.11 27.93
C TRP A 541 6.14 1.55 28.09
N SER A 542 7.11 2.44 28.32
CA SER A 542 8.52 2.11 28.58
C SER A 542 8.72 1.54 29.99
N ALA A 543 7.98 2.03 31.00
CA ALA A 543 8.10 1.61 32.40
C ALA A 543 7.67 0.17 32.67
N ASN A 544 6.80 -0.41 31.82
CA ASN A 544 6.48 -1.84 31.86
C ASN A 544 7.69 -2.74 31.50
N ARG A 545 8.82 -2.16 31.06
CA ARG A 545 10.10 -2.85 30.81
C ARG A 545 11.22 -2.37 31.73
N TYR A 546 11.42 -1.05 31.85
CA TYR A 546 12.41 -0.43 32.73
C TYR A 546 11.93 0.95 33.20
N PRO A 547 11.82 1.21 34.53
CA PRO A 547 11.48 2.53 35.04
C PRO A 547 12.54 3.56 34.62
N GLN A 548 12.13 4.58 33.85
CA GLN A 548 13.00 5.68 33.43
C GLN A 548 12.87 6.86 34.39
N SER A 549 13.96 7.58 34.63
CA SER A 549 13.90 8.83 35.39
C SER A 549 13.15 9.91 34.61
N GLU A 550 12.51 10.86 35.30
CA GLU A 550 11.88 12.01 34.64
C GLU A 550 12.88 12.81 33.80
N GLY A 551 14.15 12.86 34.22
CA GLY A 551 15.23 13.48 33.46
C GLY A 551 15.46 12.83 32.09
N MET A 552 15.48 11.48 32.05
CA MET A 552 15.64 10.74 30.80
C MET A 552 14.46 10.95 29.84
N ILE A 553 13.23 10.92 30.35
CA ILE A 553 12.02 11.18 29.55
C ILE A 553 12.08 12.58 28.94
N THR A 554 12.43 13.58 29.74
CA THR A 554 12.58 14.97 29.27
C THR A 554 13.65 15.08 28.19
N ALA A 555 14.78 14.39 28.37
CA ALA A 555 15.88 14.38 27.40
C ALA A 555 15.47 13.72 26.07
N LYS A 556 14.71 12.62 26.11
CA LYS A 556 14.13 11.98 24.91
C LYS A 556 13.18 12.91 24.17
N ILE A 557 12.28 13.61 24.88
CA ILE A 557 11.37 14.59 24.26
C ILE A 557 12.17 15.68 23.54
N GLN A 558 13.16 16.27 24.21
CA GLN A 558 14.00 17.33 23.62
C GLN A 558 14.80 16.85 22.41
N LEU A 559 15.21 15.59 22.38
CA LEU A 559 15.84 14.99 21.22
C LEU A 559 14.86 14.82 20.07
N LEU A 560 13.66 14.27 20.31
CA LEU A 560 12.63 14.11 19.30
C LEU A 560 12.20 15.46 18.69
N GLU A 561 12.11 16.50 19.51
CA GLU A 561 11.93 17.90 19.09
C GLU A 561 13.01 18.36 18.10
N LYS A 562 14.28 18.12 18.45
CA LYS A 562 15.41 18.51 17.61
C LYS A 562 15.39 17.76 16.28
N LEU A 563 15.15 16.44 16.32
CA LEU A 563 15.06 15.60 15.13
C LEU A 563 13.92 16.08 14.23
N ALA A 564 12.73 16.26 14.79
CA ALA A 564 11.57 16.72 14.04
C ALA A 564 11.83 18.08 13.37
N TYR A 565 12.38 19.05 14.10
CA TYR A 565 12.71 20.35 13.54
C TYR A 565 13.77 20.27 12.43
N HIS A 566 14.84 19.50 12.63
CA HIS A 566 15.89 19.34 11.62
C HIS A 566 15.32 18.77 10.31
N PHE A 567 14.57 17.67 10.38
CA PHE A 567 14.02 17.06 9.17
C PHE A 567 12.83 17.82 8.56
N SER A 568 12.17 18.70 9.33
CA SER A 568 11.05 19.49 8.81
C SER A 568 11.47 20.84 8.21
N CYS A 569 12.54 21.45 8.71
CA CYS A 569 12.80 22.88 8.53
C CYS A 569 14.23 23.22 8.08
N ASP A 570 15.16 22.26 8.01
CA ASP A 570 16.55 22.53 7.61
C ASP A 570 16.70 22.60 6.08
N ASP A 571 17.42 23.61 5.59
CA ASP A 571 17.43 23.99 4.16
C ASP A 571 18.06 22.93 3.25
N GLU A 572 18.87 22.01 3.81
CA GLU A 572 19.47 20.88 3.08
C GLU A 572 18.50 19.70 2.89
N GLN A 573 17.40 19.63 3.64
CA GLN A 573 16.52 18.45 3.73
C GLN A 573 15.04 18.74 3.38
N ASP A 574 14.68 19.99 3.04
CA ASP A 574 13.34 20.53 2.66
C ASP A 574 12.15 19.58 2.90
N GLY A 575 11.89 19.26 4.18
CA GLY A 575 10.71 18.51 4.59
C GLY A 575 10.74 17.00 4.34
N SER A 576 11.93 16.36 4.34
CA SER A 576 12.03 14.91 4.28
C SER A 576 11.29 14.26 5.47
N GLU A 577 10.47 13.26 5.18
CA GLU A 577 9.81 12.41 6.19
C GLU A 577 10.62 11.13 6.49
N ILE A 578 11.56 10.80 5.60
CA ILE A 578 12.37 9.57 5.64
C ILE A 578 13.80 9.93 6.02
N PHE A 579 14.26 9.35 7.11
CA PHE A 579 15.58 9.62 7.68
C PHE A 579 16.45 8.39 7.48
N SER A 580 17.63 8.54 6.87
CA SER A 580 18.59 7.44 6.88
C SER A 580 19.14 7.20 8.29
N LEU A 581 19.56 5.97 8.58
CA LEU A 581 20.18 5.60 9.84
C LEU A 581 21.43 6.44 10.10
N ASP A 582 22.24 6.67 9.06
CA ASP A 582 23.44 7.52 9.13
C ASP A 582 23.11 8.97 9.48
N GLU A 583 22.05 9.55 8.90
CA GLU A 583 21.59 10.89 9.26
C GLU A 583 21.09 10.97 10.68
N LEU A 584 20.26 10.02 11.12
CA LEU A 584 19.82 9.95 12.51
C LEU A 584 21.01 9.88 13.46
N HIS A 585 21.98 9.02 13.18
CA HIS A 585 23.21 8.92 13.95
C HIS A 585 23.96 10.25 14.03
N ARG A 586 24.19 10.90 12.88
CA ARG A 586 24.88 12.20 12.82
C ARG A 586 24.16 13.29 13.60
N VAL A 587 22.84 13.41 13.45
CA VAL A 587 22.05 14.45 14.11
C VAL A 587 21.99 14.22 15.62
N ILE A 588 21.77 12.97 16.05
CA ILE A 588 21.75 12.61 17.47
C ILE A 588 23.12 12.86 18.10
N GLU A 589 24.21 12.41 17.48
CA GLU A 589 25.56 12.66 18.00
C GLU A 589 25.94 14.14 18.02
N GLY A 590 25.58 14.88 16.97
CA GLY A 590 25.78 16.33 16.92
C GLY A 590 25.03 17.04 18.04
N TYR A 591 23.79 16.62 18.30
CA TYR A 591 22.99 17.13 19.41
C TYR A 591 23.62 16.78 20.77
N ILE A 592 24.06 15.54 20.97
CA ILE A 592 24.74 15.09 22.21
C ILE A 592 26.02 15.90 22.48
N LYS A 593 26.81 16.18 21.43
CA LYS A 593 28.08 16.92 21.53
C LYS A 593 27.88 18.43 21.74
N SER A 594 26.77 19.01 21.29
CA SER A 594 26.50 20.46 21.36
C SER A 594 26.39 21.02 22.79
N GLY A 595 26.18 20.16 23.79
CA GLY A 595 26.01 20.59 25.18
C GLY A 595 24.63 21.16 25.51
N GLU A 596 23.70 21.23 24.55
CA GLU A 596 22.30 21.68 24.72
C GLU A 596 21.41 20.69 25.53
N ILE A 597 21.97 19.65 26.16
CA ILE A 597 21.22 18.53 26.76
C ILE A 597 21.36 18.47 28.30
N SER A 598 20.32 17.93 28.94
CA SER A 598 20.41 17.18 30.20
C SER A 598 21.65 16.27 30.25
N THR A 599 22.30 16.17 31.41
CA THR A 599 23.44 15.28 31.65
C THR A 599 23.14 13.80 31.40
N ASP A 600 21.87 13.42 31.34
CA ASP A 600 21.40 12.02 31.31
C ASP A 600 21.70 11.29 29.99
N LEU A 601 21.80 11.98 28.85
CA LEU A 601 22.06 11.36 27.53
C LEU A 601 23.54 11.35 27.13
N LYS A 602 24.43 12.06 27.84
CA LYS A 602 25.83 12.27 27.40
C LYS A 602 26.64 10.99 27.20
N ASN A 603 26.33 9.94 27.96
CA ASN A 603 27.01 8.65 27.89
C ASN A 603 26.12 7.54 27.29
N TYR A 604 24.96 7.90 26.73
CA TYR A 604 24.02 6.94 26.18
C TYR A 604 24.40 6.57 24.74
N PRO A 605 24.55 5.27 24.40
CA PRO A 605 24.89 4.89 23.03
C PRO A 605 23.79 5.31 22.03
N THR A 606 24.17 6.04 20.97
CA THR A 606 23.24 6.53 19.93
C THR A 606 22.42 5.39 19.30
N SER A 607 23.06 4.27 18.98
CA SER A 607 22.39 3.10 18.40
C SER A 607 21.31 2.54 19.31
N ARG A 608 21.60 2.48 20.63
CA ARG A 608 20.64 2.02 21.63
C ARG A 608 19.47 3.00 21.78
N LEU A 609 19.73 4.31 21.69
CA LEU A 609 18.69 5.33 21.76
C LEU A 609 17.74 5.25 20.56
N ILE A 610 18.27 5.05 19.35
CA ILE A 610 17.45 4.84 18.14
C ILE A 610 16.62 3.56 18.27
N GLU A 611 17.22 2.47 18.74
CA GLU A 611 16.52 1.21 19.00
C GLU A 611 15.38 1.41 20.01
N GLU A 612 15.61 2.17 21.08
CA GLU A 612 14.57 2.48 22.06
C GLU A 612 13.45 3.32 21.48
N LEU A 613 13.78 4.45 20.85
CA LEU A 613 12.79 5.34 20.25
C LEU A 613 11.95 4.64 19.17
N SER A 614 12.51 3.59 18.54
CA SER A 614 11.84 2.82 17.49
C SER A 614 11.12 1.57 18.00
N ALA A 615 11.85 0.59 18.52
CA ALA A 615 11.32 -0.71 18.92
C ALA A 615 10.64 -0.69 20.30
N GLU A 616 10.99 0.27 21.16
CA GLU A 616 10.46 0.32 22.52
C GLU A 616 9.36 1.36 22.67
N ASP A 617 9.68 2.62 22.44
CA ASP A 617 8.78 3.77 22.59
C ASP A 617 7.80 3.87 21.41
N GLY A 618 8.16 3.34 20.23
CA GLY A 618 7.31 3.29 19.04
C GLY A 618 7.07 4.63 18.35
N ILE A 619 7.81 5.67 18.73
CA ILE A 619 7.70 7.03 18.19
C ILE A 619 8.39 7.13 16.83
N LEU A 620 9.49 6.40 16.64
CA LEU A 620 10.10 6.18 15.34
C LEU A 620 9.69 4.80 14.79
N GLN A 621 9.61 4.66 13.49
CA GLN A 621 9.38 3.37 12.84
C GLN A 621 10.39 3.12 11.74
N LYS A 622 10.84 1.87 11.63
CA LYS A 622 11.65 1.41 10.49
C LYS A 622 10.77 1.41 9.24
N TRP A 623 11.25 2.07 8.20
CA TRP A 623 10.53 2.22 6.93
C TRP A 623 10.65 0.98 6.04
N ASP A 624 11.86 0.44 5.93
CA ASP A 624 12.17 -0.69 5.07
C ASP A 624 12.52 -1.96 5.88
N ARG A 625 12.60 -3.07 5.14
CA ARG A 625 12.97 -4.38 5.71
C ARG A 625 14.46 -4.46 6.05
N GLU A 626 15.28 -3.62 5.42
CA GLU A 626 16.72 -3.54 5.63
C GLU A 626 17.03 -2.87 6.98
N GLY A 627 16.18 -1.95 7.43
CA GLY A 627 16.23 -1.32 8.74
C GLY A 627 17.09 -0.05 8.79
N ASP A 628 17.45 0.48 7.62
CA ASP A 628 18.37 1.60 7.46
C ASP A 628 17.65 2.93 7.21
N LYS A 629 16.33 2.91 7.05
CA LYS A 629 15.48 4.10 6.93
C LYS A 629 14.43 4.15 8.03
N TYR A 630 14.16 5.35 8.54
CA TYR A 630 13.24 5.60 9.64
C TYR A 630 12.27 6.72 9.32
N ILE A 631 11.10 6.68 9.93
CA ILE A 631 10.09 7.74 9.90
C ILE A 631 9.57 7.99 11.33
N PHE A 632 8.92 9.12 11.58
CA PHE A 632 8.04 9.22 12.75
C PHE A 632 6.84 8.29 12.58
N LEU A 633 6.27 7.82 13.70
CA LEU A 633 5.05 7.01 13.76
C LEU A 633 3.94 7.52 12.83
N HIS A 634 3.80 8.85 12.78
CA HIS A 634 2.99 9.55 11.80
C HIS A 634 3.52 10.97 11.65
N ARG A 635 3.40 11.60 10.46
CA ARG A 635 3.88 12.98 10.24
C ARG A 635 3.28 14.00 11.20
N THR A 636 2.07 13.79 11.71
CA THR A 636 1.50 14.68 12.73
C THR A 636 2.28 14.69 14.06
N PHE A 637 2.98 13.59 14.40
CA PHE A 637 3.90 13.59 15.54
C PHE A 637 5.15 14.43 15.23
N GLN A 638 5.68 14.34 14.00
CA GLN A 638 6.76 15.20 13.55
C GLN A 638 6.35 16.69 13.62
N GLU A 639 5.18 17.05 13.10
CA GLU A 639 4.63 18.41 13.19
C GLU A 639 4.47 18.88 14.63
N TYR A 640 3.95 18.02 15.51
CA TYR A 640 3.84 18.30 16.94
C TYR A 640 5.20 18.55 17.61
N PHE A 641 6.20 17.69 17.37
CA PHE A 641 7.54 17.85 17.94
C PHE A 641 8.28 19.07 17.35
N THR A 642 8.08 19.40 16.08
CA THR A 642 8.58 20.63 15.49
C THR A 642 7.95 21.85 16.16
N ALA A 643 6.64 21.81 16.44
CA ALA A 643 5.94 22.88 17.15
C ALA A 643 6.44 23.04 18.60
N THR A 644 6.69 21.95 19.34
CA THR A 644 7.22 22.04 20.71
C THR A 644 8.68 22.52 20.72
N TYR A 645 9.50 22.15 19.72
CA TYR A 645 10.83 22.72 19.53
C TYR A 645 10.80 24.25 19.37
N LEU A 646 9.95 24.74 18.45
CA LEU A 646 9.79 26.18 18.20
C LEU A 646 9.29 26.91 19.45
N LEU A 647 8.35 26.31 20.20
CA LEU A 647 7.90 26.86 21.48
C LEU A 647 9.04 27.00 22.48
N ARG A 648 9.89 25.96 22.61
CA ARG A 648 11.05 26.00 23.49
C ARG A 648 12.01 27.12 23.10
N LYS A 649 12.31 27.29 21.80
CA LYS A 649 13.13 28.41 21.31
C LYS A 649 12.51 29.78 21.57
N ILE A 650 11.18 29.92 21.45
CA ILE A 650 10.48 31.16 21.83
C ILE A 650 10.58 31.42 23.35
N LYS A 651 10.51 30.38 24.19
CA LYS A 651 10.66 30.51 25.65
C LYS A 651 12.10 30.87 26.07
N GLU A 652 13.10 30.31 25.39
CA GLU A 652 14.51 30.63 25.60
C GLU A 652 14.83 32.07 25.17
N ASN A 653 14.41 32.45 23.97
CA ASN A 653 14.57 33.79 23.41
C ASN A 653 13.46 34.09 22.39
N GLN A 654 12.49 34.91 22.80
CA GLN A 654 11.31 35.19 21.99
C GLN A 654 11.66 35.75 20.59
N ASN A 655 12.64 36.65 20.49
CA ASN A 655 13.00 37.26 19.22
C ASN A 655 13.63 36.26 18.25
N GLU A 656 14.52 35.40 18.77
CA GLU A 656 15.16 34.35 18.00
C GLU A 656 14.14 33.29 17.56
N GLY A 657 13.33 32.78 18.50
CA GLY A 657 12.30 31.79 18.21
C GLY A 657 11.28 32.28 17.18
N ILE A 658 10.80 33.53 17.30
CA ILE A 658 9.88 34.12 16.31
C ILE A 658 10.59 34.31 14.95
N SER A 659 11.89 34.59 14.94
CA SER A 659 12.65 34.67 13.68
C SER A 659 12.72 33.33 12.97
N LEU A 660 12.87 32.22 13.70
CA LEU A 660 12.78 30.87 13.14
C LEU A 660 11.39 30.60 12.54
N VAL A 661 10.33 30.95 13.28
CA VAL A 661 8.93 30.79 12.85
C VAL A 661 8.62 31.57 11.57
N LYS A 662 9.13 32.81 11.44
CA LYS A 662 8.90 33.64 10.24
C LYS A 662 9.36 32.97 8.94
N ARG A 663 10.38 32.12 9.00
CA ARG A 663 10.88 31.37 7.82
C ARG A 663 9.84 30.36 7.29
N LEU A 664 8.89 29.95 8.13
CA LEU A 664 7.89 28.94 7.82
C LEU A 664 6.57 29.50 7.26
N PHE A 665 6.36 30.82 7.29
CA PHE A 665 5.07 31.43 6.91
C PHE A 665 4.61 31.10 5.48
N TRP A 666 5.57 30.99 4.56
CA TRP A 666 5.31 30.71 3.14
C TRP A 666 5.57 29.24 2.77
N GLN A 667 5.89 28.41 3.77
CA GLN A 667 5.96 26.97 3.62
C GLN A 667 4.59 26.41 4.00
N TYR A 668 3.70 26.23 3.03
CA TYR A 668 2.34 25.74 3.27
C TYR A 668 2.29 24.42 4.04
N ASP A 669 3.24 23.52 3.78
CA ASP A 669 3.41 22.26 4.51
C ASP A 669 3.68 22.45 6.02
N ALA A 670 4.18 23.61 6.43
CA ALA A 670 4.47 23.97 7.82
C ALA A 670 3.30 24.67 8.53
N HIS A 671 2.19 24.98 7.84
CA HIS A 671 1.06 25.70 8.44
C HIS A 671 0.43 24.92 9.60
N GLU A 672 0.30 23.59 9.50
CA GLU A 672 -0.18 22.77 10.61
C GLU A 672 0.75 22.84 11.83
N THR A 673 2.07 22.85 11.62
CA THR A 673 3.07 23.08 12.68
C THR A 673 2.86 24.44 13.37
N LEU A 674 2.58 25.50 12.60
CA LEU A 674 2.33 26.84 13.16
C LEU A 674 1.00 26.94 13.92
N ILE A 675 -0.02 26.20 13.47
CA ILE A 675 -1.30 26.10 14.16
C ILE A 675 -1.13 25.33 15.48
N LEU A 676 -0.42 24.19 15.47
CA LEU A 676 -0.10 23.43 16.68
C LEU A 676 0.74 24.27 17.66
N LEU A 677 1.73 25.03 17.16
CA LEU A 677 2.52 25.96 17.96
C LEU A 677 1.61 26.96 18.69
N ALA A 678 0.67 27.59 17.98
CA ALA A 678 -0.27 28.53 18.58
C ALA A 678 -1.14 27.87 19.68
N GLY A 679 -1.54 26.62 19.50
CA GLY A 679 -2.27 25.84 20.51
C GLY A 679 -1.45 25.47 21.75
N LEU A 680 -0.12 25.39 21.61
CA LEU A 680 0.81 25.11 22.71
C LEU A 680 1.23 26.38 23.48
N MET A 681 1.15 27.56 22.87
CA MET A 681 1.53 28.83 23.49
C MET A 681 0.53 29.27 24.58
N GLU A 682 1.05 29.71 25.73
CA GLU A 682 0.24 30.40 26.75
C GLU A 682 -0.21 31.78 26.28
N ASN A 683 0.66 32.50 25.57
CA ASN A 683 0.37 33.79 24.95
C ASN A 683 0.67 33.73 23.45
N PRO A 684 -0.34 33.64 22.57
CA PRO A 684 -0.13 33.55 21.12
C PRO A 684 0.21 34.89 20.46
N LEU A 685 0.15 36.02 21.18
CA LEU A 685 0.30 37.35 20.59
C LEU A 685 1.62 37.56 19.82
N PRO A 686 2.80 37.12 20.28
CA PRO A 686 4.04 37.29 19.53
C PRO A 686 3.99 36.62 18.14
N LEU A 687 3.40 35.43 18.08
CA LEU A 687 3.20 34.70 16.81
C LEU A 687 2.21 35.44 15.91
N LEU A 688 1.06 35.83 16.44
CA LEU A 688 0.03 36.55 15.68
C LEU A 688 0.53 37.92 15.18
N GLN A 689 1.32 38.63 15.99
CA GLN A 689 1.98 39.87 15.58
C GLN A 689 2.94 39.62 14.43
N ALA A 690 3.78 38.60 14.52
CA ALA A 690 4.71 38.26 13.45
C ALA A 690 3.98 37.91 12.13
N ILE A 691 2.91 37.13 12.19
CA ILE A 691 2.09 36.77 11.03
C ILE A 691 1.45 38.03 10.41
N THR A 692 0.77 38.84 11.21
CA THR A 692 0.03 40.03 10.73
C THR A 692 0.90 41.20 10.28
N GLN A 693 2.14 41.29 10.78
CA GLN A 693 3.11 42.28 10.31
C GLN A 693 3.83 41.86 9.02
N SER A 694 3.76 40.58 8.66
CA SER A 694 4.31 40.10 7.41
C SER A 694 3.43 40.53 6.24
N LYS A 695 4.04 40.85 5.10
CA LYS A 695 3.32 41.21 3.88
C LYS A 695 2.49 40.01 3.44
N ASP A 696 1.17 40.15 3.40
CA ASP A 696 0.24 39.10 2.97
C ASP A 696 0.04 39.10 1.44
N ASP A 697 -0.53 38.01 0.93
CA ASP A 697 -0.91 37.89 -0.48
C ASP A 697 -2.34 38.42 -0.75
N ILE A 698 -2.79 38.30 -2.00
CA ILE A 698 -4.14 38.71 -2.42
C ILE A 698 -5.23 37.82 -1.81
N PHE A 699 -4.89 36.59 -1.43
CA PHE A 699 -5.80 35.59 -0.86
C PHE A 699 -5.86 35.63 0.65
N LYS A 700 -5.10 36.53 1.27
CA LYS A 700 -5.05 36.70 2.72
C LYS A 700 -4.58 35.43 3.43
N THR A 701 -3.66 34.68 2.81
CA THR A 701 -3.14 33.42 3.31
C THR A 701 -2.64 33.55 4.76
N LEU A 702 -1.86 34.59 5.06
CA LEU A 702 -1.32 34.78 6.40
C LEU A 702 -2.40 35.24 7.40
N LEU A 703 -3.34 36.07 6.99
CA LEU A 703 -4.48 36.45 7.82
C LEU A 703 -5.36 35.23 8.18
N LEU A 704 -5.60 34.33 7.22
CA LEU A 704 -6.35 33.10 7.47
C LEU A 704 -5.56 32.14 8.36
N LEU A 705 -4.25 32.01 8.17
CA LEU A 705 -3.36 31.27 9.08
C LEU A 705 -3.45 31.83 10.51
N ALA A 706 -3.41 33.15 10.69
CA ALA A 706 -3.58 33.78 12.00
C ALA A 706 -4.94 33.44 12.63
N GLY A 707 -6.00 33.39 11.82
CA GLY A 707 -7.33 32.92 12.24
C GLY A 707 -7.33 31.46 12.69
N ARG A 708 -6.64 30.57 11.97
CA ARG A 708 -6.49 29.16 12.35
C ARG A 708 -5.66 28.97 13.61
N CYS A 709 -4.58 29.73 13.78
CA CYS A 709 -3.80 29.78 15.00
C CYS A 709 -4.68 30.19 16.20
N LEU A 710 -5.48 31.24 16.05
CA LEU A 710 -6.44 31.68 17.07
C LEU A 710 -7.48 30.60 17.40
N ALA A 711 -7.90 29.81 16.41
CA ALA A 711 -8.87 28.74 16.61
C ALA A 711 -8.32 27.59 17.49
N GLU A 712 -7.00 27.39 17.51
CA GLU A 712 -6.33 26.31 18.26
C GLU A 712 -5.94 26.72 19.70
N CYS A 713 -5.90 28.01 20.03
CA CYS A 713 -5.48 28.51 21.35
C CYS A 713 -6.38 28.05 22.52
N LYS A 714 -5.79 27.92 23.73
CA LYS A 714 -6.48 27.53 24.98
C LYS A 714 -7.57 28.52 25.40
N LYS A 715 -8.69 27.99 25.92
CA LYS A 715 -9.90 28.74 26.33
C LYS A 715 -9.90 29.22 27.81
N ASP A 716 -8.80 29.12 28.56
CA ASP A 716 -8.78 29.53 29.98
C ASP A 716 -9.03 31.03 30.16
N ASP A 717 -9.39 31.46 31.39
CA ASP A 717 -9.84 32.80 31.82
C ASP A 717 -9.05 34.01 31.26
N ASN A 718 -7.82 33.81 30.79
CA ASN A 718 -7.05 34.79 30.01
C ASN A 718 -7.62 35.05 28.60
N PHE A 719 -8.58 34.28 28.09
CA PHE A 719 -9.27 34.56 26.82
C PHE A 719 -10.21 35.78 26.93
N ASN A 720 -10.51 36.24 28.15
CA ASN A 720 -11.09 37.58 28.36
C ASN A 720 -10.08 38.71 28.01
N LEU A 721 -8.77 38.47 28.04
CA LEU A 721 -7.77 39.37 27.45
C LEU A 721 -7.79 39.29 25.91
N ALA A 722 -8.17 38.14 25.32
CA ALA A 722 -8.29 37.99 23.87
C ALA A 722 -9.53 38.70 23.29
N ALA A 723 -10.65 38.74 24.02
CA ALA A 723 -11.84 39.51 23.65
C ALA A 723 -11.62 41.04 23.70
N THR A 724 -10.57 41.50 24.39
CA THR A 724 -10.23 42.93 24.55
C THR A 724 -8.94 43.34 23.82
N ASN A 725 -8.20 42.40 23.24
CA ASN A 725 -6.95 42.70 22.54
C ASN A 725 -7.21 43.30 21.13
N PRO A 726 -6.70 44.52 20.83
CA PRO A 726 -6.92 45.16 19.54
C PRO A 726 -6.42 44.35 18.33
N LEU A 727 -5.38 43.53 18.49
CA LEU A 727 -4.85 42.70 17.40
C LEU A 727 -5.81 41.58 17.03
N ILE A 728 -6.36 40.88 18.02
CA ILE A 728 -7.29 39.77 17.81
C ILE A 728 -8.59 40.29 17.18
N GLY A 729 -9.09 41.42 17.68
CA GLY A 729 -10.22 42.12 17.06
C GLY A 729 -9.94 42.50 15.60
N LYS A 730 -8.74 42.99 15.28
CA LYS A 730 -8.33 43.28 13.89
C LYS A 730 -8.25 42.03 13.01
N ILE A 731 -7.75 40.91 13.52
CA ILE A 731 -7.69 39.64 12.78
C ILE A 731 -9.11 39.15 12.48
N ILE A 732 -9.98 39.08 13.50
CA ILE A 732 -11.38 38.65 13.34
C ILE A 732 -12.13 39.56 12.38
N GLU A 733 -11.97 40.87 12.51
CA GLU A 733 -12.59 41.84 11.61
C GLU A 733 -12.07 41.71 10.18
N GLY A 734 -10.76 41.51 10.01
CA GLY A 734 -10.14 41.29 8.70
C GLY A 734 -10.69 40.04 8.01
N ILE A 735 -10.74 38.92 8.74
CA ILE A 735 -11.27 37.65 8.23
C ILE A 735 -12.76 37.78 7.91
N TYR A 736 -13.55 38.39 8.81
CA TYR A 736 -14.97 38.63 8.57
C TYR A 736 -15.23 39.49 7.34
N LYS A 737 -14.49 40.60 7.18
CA LYS A 737 -14.62 41.46 5.98
C LYS A 737 -14.22 40.72 4.71
N PHE A 738 -13.18 39.90 4.78
CA PHE A 738 -12.74 39.10 3.63
C PHE A 738 -13.80 38.06 3.26
N TRP A 739 -14.33 37.34 4.25
CA TRP A 739 -15.45 36.41 4.07
C TRP A 739 -16.69 37.09 3.52
N ARG A 740 -17.11 38.22 4.10
CA ARG A 740 -18.30 38.97 3.64
C ARG A 740 -18.15 39.48 2.20
N SER A 741 -16.94 39.79 1.77
CA SER A 741 -16.66 40.24 0.39
C SER A 741 -16.67 39.09 -0.61
N TYR A 742 -16.36 37.87 -0.14
CA TYR A 742 -16.31 36.65 -0.94
C TYR A 742 -17.00 35.50 -0.19
N PRO A 743 -18.32 35.59 0.06
CA PRO A 743 -19.01 34.66 0.96
C PRO A 743 -19.07 33.23 0.42
N SER A 744 -18.98 33.06 -0.90
CA SER A 744 -18.86 31.77 -1.59
C SER A 744 -17.42 31.26 -1.69
N ALA A 745 -16.43 32.04 -1.23
CA ALA A 745 -15.05 31.57 -1.13
C ALA A 745 -14.93 30.70 0.13
N SER A 746 -15.33 29.46 -0.05
CA SER A 746 -15.32 28.35 0.87
C SER A 746 -14.01 28.18 1.67
N PHE A 747 -12.86 28.64 1.16
CA PHE A 747 -11.59 28.65 1.91
C PHE A 747 -11.52 29.63 3.07
N ILE A 748 -12.32 30.68 3.00
CA ILE A 748 -12.49 31.64 4.06
C ILE A 748 -13.47 31.08 5.08
N GLU A 749 -14.56 30.44 4.62
CA GLU A 749 -15.58 29.83 5.49
C GLU A 749 -14.95 28.85 6.48
N SER A 750 -14.06 27.97 6.03
CA SER A 750 -13.46 26.97 6.91
C SER A 750 -12.69 27.59 8.09
N THR A 751 -12.06 28.76 7.89
CA THR A 751 -11.41 29.54 8.94
C THR A 751 -12.44 30.28 9.82
N VAL A 752 -13.48 30.83 9.21
CA VAL A 752 -14.60 31.49 9.89
C VAL A 752 -15.36 30.53 10.82
N VAL A 753 -15.64 29.31 10.37
CA VAL A 753 -16.28 28.24 11.16
C VAL A 753 -15.37 27.79 12.30
N ALA A 754 -14.08 27.54 12.03
CA ALA A 754 -13.12 27.18 13.06
C ALA A 754 -13.03 28.26 14.16
N LEU A 755 -12.96 29.54 13.75
CA LEU A 755 -13.01 30.67 14.67
C LEU A 755 -14.35 30.76 15.40
N GLY A 756 -15.49 30.62 14.71
CA GLY A 756 -16.82 30.73 15.30
C GLY A 756 -17.12 29.66 16.35
N LYS A 757 -16.50 28.46 16.24
CA LYS A 757 -16.57 27.40 17.25
C LYS A 757 -15.89 27.77 18.57
N VAL A 758 -14.92 28.69 18.54
CA VAL A 758 -14.14 29.03 19.74
C VAL A 758 -14.22 30.50 20.15
N ASN A 759 -14.65 31.39 19.25
CA ASN A 759 -14.65 32.83 19.44
C ASN A 759 -16.05 33.42 19.22
N ARG A 760 -16.62 33.94 20.31
CA ARG A 760 -17.96 34.53 20.34
C ARG A 760 -18.12 35.72 19.39
N GLN A 761 -17.09 36.54 19.22
CA GLN A 761 -17.15 37.72 18.34
C GLN A 761 -17.36 37.32 16.88
N MET A 762 -16.69 36.27 16.41
CA MET A 762 -16.90 35.73 15.07
C MET A 762 -18.32 35.15 14.93
N CYS A 763 -18.78 34.36 15.91
CA CYS A 763 -20.14 33.81 15.91
C CYS A 763 -21.21 34.91 15.84
N GLN A 764 -21.10 35.96 16.66
CA GLN A 764 -22.03 37.10 16.64
C GLN A 764 -22.04 37.85 15.31
N LYS A 765 -20.90 37.99 14.65
CA LYS A 765 -20.82 38.60 13.32
C LYS A 765 -21.56 37.78 12.27
N LEU A 766 -21.47 36.45 12.32
CA LEU A 766 -22.23 35.57 11.44
C LEU A 766 -23.74 35.64 11.73
N ILE A 767 -24.14 35.65 13.00
CA ILE A 767 -25.55 35.84 13.40
C ILE A 767 -26.10 37.16 12.86
N ALA A 768 -25.34 38.25 12.99
CA ALA A 768 -25.74 39.54 12.44
C ALA A 768 -25.88 39.49 10.90
N SER A 769 -25.05 38.67 10.24
CA SER A 769 -25.03 38.51 8.78
C SER A 769 -26.23 37.72 8.23
N LEU A 770 -27.04 37.06 9.08
CA LEU A 770 -28.34 36.50 8.68
C LEU A 770 -29.32 37.58 8.21
N LYS A 771 -29.10 38.84 8.58
CA LYS A 771 -29.88 40.01 8.15
C LYS A 771 -29.17 40.87 7.11
N ASP A 772 -28.07 40.38 6.53
CA ASP A 772 -27.33 41.14 5.52
C ASP A 772 -28.20 41.40 4.28
N SER A 773 -27.98 42.55 3.63
CA SER A 773 -28.66 42.90 2.37
C SER A 773 -28.36 41.89 1.25
N ASP A 774 -27.16 41.32 1.22
CA ASP A 774 -26.75 40.35 0.20
C ASP A 774 -27.27 38.94 0.52
N SER A 775 -28.00 38.34 -0.41
CA SER A 775 -28.54 36.98 -0.25
C SER A 775 -27.47 35.92 -0.10
N TRP A 776 -26.33 36.05 -0.78
CA TRP A 776 -25.23 35.09 -0.68
C TRP A 776 -24.57 35.15 0.70
N VAL A 777 -24.43 36.35 1.26
CA VAL A 777 -23.93 36.51 2.64
C VAL A 777 -24.89 35.85 3.64
N ARG A 778 -26.21 36.00 3.47
CA ARG A 778 -27.20 35.37 4.35
C ARG A 778 -27.15 33.84 4.30
N ILE A 779 -27.11 33.26 3.10
CA ILE A 779 -27.07 31.80 2.90
C ILE A 779 -25.80 31.22 3.54
N ASN A 780 -24.64 31.80 3.24
CA ASN A 780 -23.37 31.33 3.77
C ASN A 780 -23.23 31.59 5.28
N ALA A 781 -23.83 32.66 5.81
CA ALA A 781 -23.92 32.87 7.27
C ALA A 781 -24.70 31.73 7.94
N ALA A 782 -25.85 31.35 7.37
CA ALA A 782 -26.67 30.26 7.90
C ALA A 782 -25.93 28.92 7.86
N MET A 783 -25.23 28.63 6.76
CA MET A 783 -24.39 27.44 6.61
C MET A 783 -23.24 27.43 7.62
N ALA A 784 -22.48 28.52 7.73
CA ALA A 784 -21.37 28.62 8.68
C ALA A 784 -21.84 28.44 10.13
N LEU A 785 -22.98 29.01 10.50
CA LEU A 785 -23.60 28.85 11.82
C LEU A 785 -24.07 27.41 12.07
N GLY A 786 -24.68 26.76 11.08
CA GLY A 786 -25.01 25.34 11.14
C GLY A 786 -23.78 24.46 11.35
N ASN A 787 -22.68 24.79 10.67
CA ASN A 787 -21.39 24.11 10.79
C ASN A 787 -20.67 24.38 12.13
N ILE A 788 -20.92 25.54 12.76
CA ILE A 788 -20.46 25.82 14.12
C ILE A 788 -21.22 24.94 15.13
N GLY A 789 -22.53 24.80 14.95
CA GLY A 789 -23.35 23.76 15.59
C GLY A 789 -23.57 23.88 17.10
N ASN A 790 -23.02 24.89 17.77
CA ASN A 790 -23.31 25.16 19.18
C ASN A 790 -24.68 25.86 19.34
N SER A 791 -25.24 25.84 20.56
CA SER A 791 -26.57 26.42 20.80
C SER A 791 -26.67 27.92 20.46
N GLU A 792 -25.60 28.69 20.68
CA GLU A 792 -25.55 30.12 20.30
C GLU A 792 -25.64 30.32 18.79
N ALA A 793 -25.03 29.43 18.00
CA ALA A 793 -25.02 29.49 16.55
C ALA A 793 -26.30 28.93 15.90
N VAL A 794 -26.89 27.89 16.49
CA VAL A 794 -28.06 27.19 15.91
C VAL A 794 -29.38 27.90 16.24
N ASN A 795 -29.55 28.44 17.45
CA ASN A 795 -30.82 29.08 17.85
C ASN A 795 -31.29 30.24 16.94
N PRO A 796 -30.41 31.04 16.32
CA PRO A 796 -30.81 32.10 15.40
C PRO A 796 -31.17 31.66 13.97
N LEU A 797 -30.94 30.39 13.61
CA LEU A 797 -31.29 29.79 12.29
C LEU A 797 -32.75 29.35 12.27
#